data_AF-A0A924HV90-F1
#
_entry.id   AF-A0A924HV90-F1
#
_cell.length_a   1.000
_cell.length_b   1.000
_cell.length_c   1.000
_cell.angle_alpha   90.00
_cell.angle_beta   90.00
_cell.angle_gamma   90.00
#
_symmetry.space_group_name_H-M   'P 1'
#
loop_
_entity.id
_entity.type
_entity.pdbx_description
1 polymer ?
#
loop_
_entity_poly.entity_id
_entity_poly.type
_entity_poly.pdbx_seq_one_letter_code
_entity_poly.pdbx_strand_id
1 'polypeptide(L)'
;MNFKRVNNISGWIVCIIACTVYIMTMEATGSIWDCGECASRANKLQIPHPPGAPLFVLIGRLFMAPFDPKHAATGINLMSALASGFTILFLYWTITHYAKKLVQKGEETLSSAQLFSIVAAGVVGALAYCFSDSFWYSAVEGEVYALSSFFTAIVFWAMVKWESAVTKENKVGISGHFTGADRWLILIFYLIGLSIGVHLLNLLTIPAMVMIYYFKRYKTTKWGVFFVFIIGCAITGIVQKAVIQWTIKGAGNFDILFVNDFGLPFFSGFAFFFVLLGVFIYFALRLANKKNWNFLLLALWSLSFMLLGYSSYFTTLIRSNADTAIDMYNVDNPVNLTGYLSREQYGDFPLVIGQDFTAQPSDQQYVDTYIKGKDKYVKNGRKVETTYAEEDLHVFPRMWDQSNDQGHADYYANFAGLSKDPKTGEWTGKPSMADNISFFMQYQIGWMYMRYFMWNFAGKQDDVQGVVMGNVRDGNWKTGISFWDNARLGNQAVMPDSMKHNKANNNLFAFPLILGLLGLVFHYQKNKRDGLVVGLLFFFTGIAIVIYLNMPGNMPRERDYAFVGSFYAFAIWIGIGVLYVKELLQKFMKADIANYVAAGVCTLAVPVIMANQEWDDHDRGKKVLARDLAIDYLESCAPNAILVSFGDNDTYPLWYAQ
;
A
#
# COMPACT_ATOMS: atom_id res chain seq x y z
N MET A 1 26.50 27.13 6.94
CA MET A 1 25.97 25.91 7.61
C MET A 1 26.07 24.72 6.66
N ASN A 2 26.37 23.51 7.14
CA ASN A 2 26.46 22.32 6.29
C ASN A 2 25.05 21.72 6.05
N PHE A 3 24.55 21.77 4.80
CA PHE A 3 23.23 21.24 4.42
C PHE A 3 23.01 19.80 4.90
N LYS A 4 23.99 18.91 4.70
CA LYS A 4 23.85 17.48 5.05
C LYS A 4 23.60 17.32 6.55
N ARG A 5 24.32 18.08 7.38
CA ARG A 5 24.19 18.02 8.84
C ARG A 5 22.82 18.52 9.29
N VAL A 6 22.42 19.71 8.83
CA VAL A 6 21.13 20.32 9.20
C VAL A 6 19.97 19.46 8.71
N ASN A 7 20.00 19.03 7.46
CA ASN A 7 18.97 18.17 6.88
C ASN A 7 18.82 16.84 7.66
N ASN A 8 19.92 16.21 8.06
CA ASN A 8 19.85 14.96 8.81
C ASN A 8 19.29 15.17 10.22
N ILE A 9 19.74 16.20 10.93
CA ILE A 9 19.26 16.51 12.29
C ILE A 9 17.76 16.85 12.26
N SER A 10 17.35 17.75 11.36
CA SER A 10 15.94 18.13 11.22
C SER A 10 15.05 16.93 10.86
N GLY A 11 15.51 16.03 9.99
CA GLY A 11 14.78 14.80 9.69
C GLY A 11 14.58 13.92 10.91
N TRP A 12 15.62 13.70 11.71
CA TRP A 12 15.52 12.93 12.95
C TRP A 12 14.62 13.60 13.99
N ILE A 13 14.62 14.92 14.09
CA ILE A 13 13.69 15.65 14.97
C ILE A 13 12.24 15.40 14.53
N VAL A 14 11.95 15.51 13.23
CA VAL A 14 10.62 15.22 12.68
C VAL A 14 10.23 13.75 12.93
N CYS A 15 11.16 12.81 12.79
CA CYS A 15 10.95 11.41 13.12
C CYS A 15 10.58 11.20 14.60
N ILE A 16 11.29 11.87 15.52
CA ILE A 16 11.01 11.77 16.96
C ILE A 16 9.62 12.33 17.26
N ILE A 17 9.24 13.45 16.65
CA ILE A 17 7.89 14.01 16.79
C ILE A 17 6.85 13.00 16.33
N ALA A 18 7.00 12.44 15.12
CA ALA A 18 6.07 11.45 14.57
C ALA A 18 5.98 10.19 15.43
N CYS A 19 7.12 9.60 15.83
CA CYS A 19 7.12 8.45 16.75
C CYS A 19 6.41 8.78 18.06
N THR A 20 6.63 9.97 18.63
CA THR A 20 6.00 10.38 19.89
C THR A 20 4.49 10.47 19.73
N VAL A 21 4.00 11.11 18.66
CA VAL A 21 2.57 11.20 18.33
C VAL A 21 1.95 9.81 18.23
N TYR A 22 2.52 8.93 17.42
CA TYR A 22 1.96 7.59 17.21
C TYR A 22 2.04 6.71 18.45
N ILE A 23 3.12 6.79 19.24
CA ILE A 23 3.23 6.03 20.50
C ILE A 23 2.21 6.54 21.53
N MET A 24 1.96 7.85 21.58
CA MET A 24 0.98 8.43 22.50
C MET A 24 -0.46 8.11 22.13
N THR A 25 -0.73 7.88 20.84
CA THR A 25 -2.09 7.65 20.31
C THR A 25 -2.34 6.20 19.89
N MET A 26 -1.33 5.33 19.99
CA MET A 26 -1.47 3.91 19.65
C MET A 26 -2.56 3.23 20.47
N GLU A 27 -3.20 2.24 19.88
CA GLU A 27 -4.26 1.52 20.55
C GLU A 27 -3.78 0.81 21.82
N ALA A 28 -4.60 0.87 22.88
CA ALA A 28 -4.25 0.30 24.18
C ALA A 28 -4.10 -1.23 24.13
N THR A 29 -4.86 -1.90 23.26
CA THR A 29 -4.92 -3.36 23.10
C THR A 29 -4.88 -3.74 21.62
N GLY A 30 -5.44 -4.90 21.25
CA GLY A 30 -5.72 -5.22 19.85
C GLY A 30 -6.91 -4.40 19.30
N SER A 31 -6.87 -4.14 17.99
CA SER A 31 -7.97 -3.57 17.20
C SER A 31 -8.93 -4.66 16.71
N ILE A 32 -10.06 -4.23 16.18
CA ILE A 32 -10.95 -5.03 15.32
C ILE A 32 -10.22 -5.36 14.00
N TRP A 33 -10.80 -6.24 13.16
CA TRP A 33 -10.23 -6.70 11.89
C TRP A 33 -8.97 -7.55 12.07
N ASP A 34 -8.08 -7.53 11.08
CA ASP A 34 -6.88 -8.36 10.97
C ASP A 34 -5.84 -8.12 12.08
N CYS A 35 -6.03 -7.10 12.93
CA CYS A 35 -5.10 -6.82 14.03
C CYS A 35 -5.02 -7.96 15.05
N GLY A 36 -6.15 -8.60 15.37
CA GLY A 36 -6.17 -9.77 16.26
C GLY A 36 -5.34 -10.92 15.67
N GLU A 37 -5.54 -11.21 14.39
CA GLU A 37 -4.78 -12.22 13.65
C GLU A 37 -3.29 -11.85 13.62
N CYS A 38 -2.97 -10.59 13.30
CA CYS A 38 -1.61 -10.06 13.26
C CYS A 38 -0.87 -10.22 14.59
N ALA A 39 -1.54 -9.94 15.71
CA ALA A 39 -1.00 -10.12 17.03
C ALA A 39 -0.82 -11.62 17.37
N SER A 40 -1.84 -12.45 17.14
CA SER A 40 -1.78 -13.90 17.42
C SER A 40 -0.69 -14.61 16.64
N ARG A 41 -0.56 -14.30 15.35
CA ARG A 41 0.44 -14.90 14.47
C ARG A 41 1.84 -14.42 14.81
N ALA A 42 2.05 -13.14 15.12
CA ALA A 42 3.35 -12.62 15.49
C ALA A 42 3.79 -13.16 16.85
N ASN A 43 2.88 -13.26 17.82
CA ASN A 43 3.22 -13.71 19.17
C ASN A 43 3.71 -15.18 19.18
N LYS A 44 3.04 -16.08 18.46
CA LYS A 44 3.35 -17.52 18.45
C LYS A 44 4.03 -18.00 17.15
N LEU A 45 4.45 -17.07 16.26
CA LEU A 45 5.02 -17.35 14.94
C LEU A 45 4.13 -18.31 14.11
N GLN A 46 2.87 -17.94 13.92
CA GLN A 46 1.83 -18.75 13.24
C GLN A 46 1.60 -18.28 11.81
N ILE A 47 0.75 -19.00 11.05
CA ILE A 47 0.57 -18.76 9.62
C ILE A 47 -0.68 -17.91 9.35
N PRO A 48 -0.52 -16.70 8.78
CA PRO A 48 -1.65 -15.84 8.44
C PRO A 48 -2.47 -16.24 7.23
N HIS A 49 -3.55 -15.49 6.99
CA HIS A 49 -4.30 -15.59 5.75
C HIS A 49 -3.45 -15.28 4.51
N PRO A 50 -3.70 -15.94 3.36
CA PRO A 50 -3.04 -15.69 2.08
C PRO A 50 -3.05 -14.22 1.61
N PRO A 51 -1.94 -13.66 1.08
CA PRO A 51 -0.68 -14.33 0.74
C PRO A 51 0.33 -14.33 1.91
N GLY A 52 -0.11 -13.97 3.12
CA GLY A 52 0.70 -13.92 4.31
C GLY A 52 1.64 -12.73 4.42
N ALA A 53 2.37 -12.69 5.53
CA ALA A 53 3.32 -11.62 5.85
C ALA A 53 4.47 -12.11 6.76
N PRO A 54 5.28 -13.10 6.32
CA PRO A 54 6.28 -13.74 7.18
C PRO A 54 7.32 -12.77 7.77
N LEU A 55 7.78 -11.77 7.02
CA LEU A 55 8.69 -10.77 7.55
C LEU A 55 8.02 -9.90 8.62
N PHE A 56 6.76 -9.53 8.41
CA PHE A 56 5.96 -8.83 9.42
C PHE A 56 5.83 -9.67 10.70
N VAL A 57 5.53 -10.96 10.58
CA VAL A 57 5.44 -11.90 11.71
C VAL A 57 6.75 -11.96 12.50
N LEU A 58 7.88 -12.07 11.82
CA LEU A 58 9.21 -12.13 12.46
C LEU A 58 9.58 -10.84 13.19
N ILE A 59 9.35 -9.68 12.56
CA ILE A 59 9.60 -8.37 13.20
C ILE A 59 8.62 -8.16 14.36
N GLY A 60 7.34 -8.47 14.17
CA GLY A 60 6.32 -8.40 15.21
C GLY A 60 6.73 -9.23 16.42
N ARG A 61 7.19 -10.47 16.23
CA ARG A 61 7.69 -11.31 17.33
C ARG A 61 8.82 -10.66 18.12
N LEU A 62 9.76 -9.99 17.44
CA LEU A 62 10.87 -9.29 18.08
C LEU A 62 10.38 -8.17 18.99
N PHE A 63 9.39 -7.39 18.54
CA PHE A 63 8.81 -6.29 19.31
C PHE A 63 7.87 -6.77 20.43
N MET A 64 7.25 -7.94 20.28
CA MET A 64 6.37 -8.52 21.29
C MET A 64 7.14 -9.28 22.38
N ALA A 65 8.33 -9.80 22.08
CA ALA A 65 9.14 -10.61 23.01
C ALA A 65 9.42 -9.98 24.39
N PRO A 66 9.60 -8.65 24.53
CA PRO A 66 9.79 -8.01 25.84
C PRO A 66 8.51 -7.90 26.70
N PHE A 67 7.33 -8.13 26.12
CA PHE A 67 6.04 -7.96 26.79
C PHE A 67 5.48 -9.31 27.25
N ASP A 68 4.75 -9.31 28.36
CA ASP A 68 4.00 -10.49 28.78
C ASP A 68 2.77 -10.72 27.86
N PRO A 69 2.17 -11.93 27.85
CA PRO A 69 1.07 -12.25 26.95
C PRO A 69 -0.12 -11.27 26.99
N LYS A 70 -0.42 -10.65 28.15
CA LYS A 70 -1.54 -9.70 28.26
C LYS A 70 -1.27 -8.38 27.55
N HIS A 71 0.01 -7.99 27.43
CA HIS A 71 0.46 -6.74 26.81
C HIS A 71 1.17 -6.96 25.49
N ALA A 72 1.08 -8.15 24.91
CA ALA A 72 1.79 -8.48 23.68
C ALA A 72 1.34 -7.57 22.51
N ALA A 73 0.04 -7.22 22.44
CA ALA A 73 -0.49 -6.25 21.48
C ALA A 73 0.19 -4.87 21.56
N THR A 74 0.65 -4.43 22.73
CA THR A 74 1.41 -3.19 22.88
C THR A 74 2.72 -3.24 22.07
N GLY A 75 3.39 -4.39 22.03
CA GLY A 75 4.62 -4.56 21.27
C GLY A 75 4.41 -4.40 19.76
N ILE A 76 3.35 -5.01 19.21
CA ILE A 76 3.07 -4.90 17.77
C ILE A 76 2.55 -3.51 17.38
N ASN A 77 1.76 -2.85 18.24
CA ASN A 77 1.33 -1.47 18.02
C ASN A 77 2.53 -0.50 18.08
N LEU A 78 3.48 -0.73 19.00
CA LEU A 78 4.73 0.04 19.08
C LEU A 78 5.58 -0.15 17.81
N MET A 79 5.65 -1.37 17.26
CA MET A 79 6.31 -1.63 15.98
C MET A 79 5.69 -0.78 14.87
N SER A 80 4.35 -0.75 14.75
CA SER A 80 3.64 0.07 13.77
C SER A 80 3.94 1.56 13.94
N ALA A 81 3.84 2.07 15.18
CA ALA A 81 4.12 3.47 15.49
C ALA A 81 5.54 3.89 15.09
N LEU A 82 6.54 3.05 15.38
CA LEU A 82 7.94 3.32 15.02
C LEU A 82 8.16 3.23 13.50
N ALA A 83 7.63 2.20 12.83
CA ALA A 83 7.73 2.06 11.37
C ALA A 83 7.10 3.26 10.65
N SER A 84 5.95 3.74 11.14
CA SER A 84 5.30 4.95 10.62
C SER A 84 6.11 6.21 10.92
N GLY A 85 6.74 6.35 12.09
CA GLY A 85 7.66 7.45 12.36
C GLY A 85 8.87 7.48 11.40
N PHE A 86 9.44 6.31 11.09
CA PHE A 86 10.48 6.19 10.07
C PHE A 86 9.97 6.48 8.65
N THR A 87 8.71 6.18 8.34
CA THR A 87 8.07 6.61 7.08
C THR A 87 8.13 8.13 6.94
N ILE A 88 7.80 8.87 8.01
CA ILE A 88 7.88 10.34 8.03
C ILE A 88 9.33 10.83 7.83
N LEU A 89 10.32 10.16 8.42
CA LEU A 89 11.74 10.48 8.23
C LEU A 89 12.16 10.39 6.75
N PHE A 90 11.80 9.30 6.08
CA PHE A 90 12.13 9.09 4.67
C PHE A 90 11.34 10.01 3.73
N LEU A 91 10.09 10.33 4.08
CA LEU A 91 9.31 11.37 3.40
C LEU A 91 10.01 12.72 3.49
N TYR A 92 10.39 13.14 4.71
CA TYR A 92 11.11 14.39 4.93
C TYR A 92 12.35 14.48 4.04
N TRP A 93 13.20 13.44 4.01
CA TRP A 93 14.40 13.44 3.16
C TRP A 93 14.11 13.41 1.66
N THR A 94 12.98 12.83 1.26
CA THR A 94 12.52 12.87 -0.13
C THR A 94 12.11 14.30 -0.51
N ILE A 95 11.33 14.97 0.34
CA ILE A 95 10.89 16.35 0.12
C ILE A 95 12.08 17.28 0.07
N THR A 96 13.01 17.20 1.02
CA THR A 96 14.16 18.09 1.04
C THR A 96 15.12 17.85 -0.12
N HIS A 97 15.17 16.64 -0.68
CA HIS A 97 15.90 16.38 -1.93
C HIS A 97 15.29 17.15 -3.12
N TYR A 98 13.98 17.04 -3.34
CA TYR A 98 13.33 17.78 -4.43
C TYR A 98 13.36 19.29 -4.19
N ALA A 99 13.05 19.75 -2.97
CA ALA A 99 13.13 21.15 -2.60
C ALA A 99 14.55 21.72 -2.83
N LYS A 100 15.59 20.96 -2.48
CA LYS A 100 16.97 21.36 -2.76
C LYS A 100 17.24 21.49 -4.26
N LYS A 101 16.77 20.56 -5.10
CA LYS A 101 16.94 20.63 -6.56
C LYS A 101 16.23 21.84 -7.17
N LEU A 102 15.13 22.30 -6.56
CA LEU A 102 14.40 23.50 -7.01
C LEU A 102 15.07 24.80 -6.55
N VAL A 103 15.66 24.80 -5.35
CA VAL A 103 16.25 26.00 -4.73
C VAL A 103 17.73 26.22 -5.12
N GLN A 104 18.51 25.14 -5.23
CA GLN A 104 19.94 25.22 -5.55
C GLN A 104 20.15 25.44 -7.05
N LYS A 105 20.79 26.55 -7.41
CA LYS A 105 21.22 26.82 -8.79
C LYS A 105 22.65 26.32 -8.98
N GLY A 106 22.84 25.35 -9.87
CA GLY A 106 24.16 24.81 -10.20
C GLY A 106 24.89 24.18 -9.00
N GLU A 107 26.15 24.55 -8.79
CA GLU A 107 27.00 24.03 -7.71
C GLU A 107 27.22 25.03 -6.58
N GLU A 108 26.48 26.14 -6.57
CA GLU A 108 26.61 27.18 -5.56
C GLU A 108 26.33 26.65 -4.16
N THR A 109 27.06 27.17 -3.18
CA THR A 109 26.82 26.86 -1.77
C THR A 109 25.47 27.43 -1.35
N LEU A 110 24.68 26.61 -0.66
CA LEU A 110 23.37 27.03 -0.17
C LEU A 110 23.54 28.14 0.89
N SER A 111 22.85 29.26 0.69
CA SER A 111 22.73 30.30 1.71
C SER A 111 21.90 29.79 2.91
N SER A 112 22.05 30.44 4.07
CA SER A 112 21.26 30.08 5.27
C SER A 112 19.75 30.20 5.01
N ALA A 113 19.32 31.20 4.24
CA ALA A 113 17.93 31.38 3.85
C ALA A 113 17.43 30.24 2.94
N GLN A 114 18.22 29.84 1.93
CA GLN A 114 17.88 28.71 1.06
C GLN A 114 17.80 27.40 1.85
N LEU A 115 18.76 27.16 2.74
CA LEU A 115 18.78 26.01 3.63
C LEU A 115 17.51 25.97 4.50
N PHE A 116 17.12 27.10 5.09
CA PHE A 116 15.89 27.20 5.86
C PHE A 116 14.65 26.89 5.01
N SER A 117 14.54 27.43 3.79
CA SER A 117 13.40 27.15 2.91
C SER A 117 13.25 25.64 2.62
N ILE A 118 14.38 24.96 2.39
CA ILE A 118 14.39 23.52 2.11
C ILE A 118 13.93 22.72 3.33
N VAL A 119 14.42 23.08 4.52
CA VAL A 119 14.02 22.43 5.77
C VAL A 119 12.54 22.68 6.05
N ALA A 120 12.05 23.92 5.90
CA ALA A 120 10.65 24.27 6.09
C ALA A 120 9.72 23.47 5.16
N ALA A 121 10.06 23.35 3.88
CA ALA A 121 9.34 22.50 2.93
C ALA A 121 9.28 21.04 3.42
N GLY A 122 10.40 20.49 3.86
CA GLY A 122 10.49 19.14 4.43
C GLY A 122 9.60 18.95 5.66
N VAL A 123 9.69 19.86 6.63
CA VAL A 123 8.93 19.79 7.89
C VAL A 123 7.43 19.86 7.62
N VAL A 124 6.96 20.84 6.83
CA VAL A 124 5.53 21.03 6.57
C VAL A 124 4.94 19.84 5.84
N GLY A 125 5.56 19.37 4.75
CA GLY A 125 5.01 18.26 3.98
C GLY A 125 5.06 16.93 4.74
N ALA A 126 6.15 16.66 5.47
CA ALA A 126 6.27 15.44 6.26
C ALA A 126 5.28 15.40 7.44
N LEU A 127 5.09 16.52 8.15
CA LEU A 127 4.11 16.59 9.24
C LEU A 127 2.67 16.63 8.71
N ALA A 128 2.41 17.16 7.52
CA ALA A 128 1.08 17.06 6.91
C ALA A 128 0.68 15.59 6.68
N TYR A 129 1.60 14.75 6.21
CA TYR A 129 1.35 13.30 6.10
C TYR A 129 1.32 12.62 7.47
N CYS A 130 2.08 13.13 8.46
CA CYS A 130 2.04 12.60 9.82
C CYS A 130 0.65 12.69 10.47
N PHE A 131 -0.09 13.74 10.12
CA PHE A 131 -1.42 14.02 10.68
C PHE A 131 -2.54 13.78 9.67
N SER A 132 -2.30 12.99 8.61
CA SER A 132 -3.36 12.66 7.64
C SER A 132 -4.13 11.42 8.08
N ASP A 133 -5.47 11.52 8.11
CA ASP A 133 -6.44 10.52 8.61
C ASP A 133 -6.02 9.07 8.32
N SER A 134 -6.07 8.63 7.07
CA SER A 134 -5.83 7.22 6.71
C SER A 134 -4.43 6.70 7.12
N PHE A 135 -3.40 7.54 7.03
CA PHE A 135 -2.05 7.12 7.42
C PHE A 135 -1.88 7.05 8.94
N TRP A 136 -2.43 8.02 9.67
CA TRP A 136 -2.37 8.02 11.13
C TRP A 136 -3.15 6.82 11.67
N TYR A 137 -4.34 6.51 11.14
CA TYR A 137 -5.12 5.34 11.54
C TYR A 137 -4.30 4.04 11.45
N SER A 138 -3.62 3.81 10.33
CA SER A 138 -2.72 2.65 10.16
C SER A 138 -1.45 2.70 11.02
N ALA A 139 -1.01 3.89 11.47
CA ALA A 139 0.18 4.05 12.30
C ALA A 139 -0.04 3.63 13.77
N VAL A 140 -1.30 3.63 14.23
CA VAL A 140 -1.67 3.39 15.63
C VAL A 140 -2.22 1.98 15.89
N GLU A 141 -2.23 1.10 14.89
CA GLU A 141 -2.69 -0.29 14.98
C GLU A 141 -1.69 -1.32 14.45
N GLY A 142 -1.74 -2.52 15.02
CA GLY A 142 -0.82 -3.62 14.73
C GLY A 142 -1.08 -4.38 13.44
N GLU A 143 -1.19 -3.69 12.30
CA GLU A 143 -1.43 -4.27 10.97
C GLU A 143 -0.23 -4.09 10.01
N VAL A 144 -0.23 -4.78 8.86
CA VAL A 144 0.89 -4.78 7.90
C VAL A 144 1.17 -3.42 7.24
N TYR A 145 0.21 -2.49 7.27
CA TYR A 145 0.25 -1.26 6.48
C TYR A 145 1.28 -0.23 6.97
N ALA A 146 1.60 -0.20 8.26
CA ALA A 146 2.67 0.65 8.80
C ALA A 146 4.04 0.25 8.22
N LEU A 147 4.38 -1.05 8.26
CA LEU A 147 5.61 -1.56 7.66
C LEU A 147 5.58 -1.46 6.12
N SER A 148 4.43 -1.67 5.48
CA SER A 148 4.28 -1.46 4.03
C SER A 148 4.64 -0.01 3.64
N SER A 149 4.11 0.97 4.37
CA SER A 149 4.39 2.39 4.15
C SER A 149 5.86 2.73 4.38
N PHE A 150 6.48 2.15 5.41
CA PHE A 150 7.91 2.28 5.66
C PHE A 150 8.75 1.77 4.49
N PHE A 151 8.44 0.58 3.97
CA PHE A 151 9.14 0.00 2.82
C PHE A 151 8.97 0.84 1.55
N THR A 152 7.77 1.38 1.30
CA THR A 152 7.54 2.33 0.20
C THR A 152 8.39 3.59 0.36
N ALA A 153 8.43 4.18 1.56
CA ALA A 153 9.18 5.40 1.81
C ALA A 153 10.70 5.22 1.69
N ILE A 154 11.28 4.16 2.26
CA ILE A 154 12.71 3.88 2.16
C ILE A 154 13.12 3.52 0.73
N VAL A 155 12.28 2.79 -0.02
CA VAL A 155 12.55 2.48 -1.43
C VAL A 155 12.52 3.74 -2.29
N PHE A 156 11.51 4.61 -2.13
CA PHE A 156 11.45 5.85 -2.89
C PHE A 156 12.60 6.80 -2.53
N TRP A 157 12.97 6.87 -1.24
CA TRP A 157 14.18 7.59 -0.82
C TRP A 157 15.47 6.99 -1.41
N ALA A 158 15.58 5.66 -1.51
CA ALA A 158 16.71 4.99 -2.14
C ALA A 158 16.79 5.30 -3.65
N MET A 159 15.66 5.49 -4.34
CA MET A 159 15.65 5.97 -5.74
C MET A 159 16.27 7.36 -5.85
N VAL A 160 15.93 8.25 -4.93
CA VAL A 160 16.51 9.59 -4.82
C VAL A 160 18.01 9.53 -4.48
N LYS A 161 18.46 8.55 -3.70
CA LYS A 161 19.89 8.30 -3.45
C LYS A 161 20.62 7.79 -4.69
N TRP A 162 20.01 6.87 -5.43
CA TRP A 162 20.50 6.44 -6.74
C TRP A 162 20.66 7.65 -7.67
N GLU A 163 19.61 8.47 -7.77
CA GLU A 163 19.59 9.68 -8.59
C GLU A 163 20.75 10.64 -8.24
N SER A 164 20.96 10.86 -6.95
CA SER A 164 22.05 11.69 -6.44
C SER A 164 23.42 11.10 -6.74
N ALA A 165 23.56 9.78 -6.65
CA ALA A 165 24.81 9.08 -6.92
C ALA A 165 25.18 9.13 -8.40
N VAL A 166 24.24 8.80 -9.30
CA VAL A 166 24.47 8.85 -10.75
C VAL A 166 24.74 10.27 -11.24
N THR A 167 24.07 11.27 -10.65
CA THR A 167 24.33 12.68 -10.98
C THR A 167 25.77 13.09 -10.61
N LYS A 168 26.33 12.56 -9.53
CA LYS A 168 27.74 12.81 -9.15
C LYS A 168 28.71 12.08 -10.07
N GLU A 169 28.44 10.83 -10.41
CA GLU A 169 29.26 10.05 -11.34
C GLU A 169 29.35 10.72 -12.71
N ASN A 170 28.21 11.15 -13.27
CA ASN A 170 28.17 11.85 -14.54
C ASN A 170 29.01 13.14 -14.55
N LYS A 171 29.13 13.84 -13.41
CA LYS A 171 29.95 15.06 -13.28
C LYS A 171 31.46 14.78 -13.32
N VAL A 172 31.90 13.63 -12.84
CA VAL A 172 33.31 13.22 -12.86
C VAL A 172 33.65 12.38 -14.09
N GLY A 173 32.80 12.38 -15.12
CA GLY A 173 33.02 11.69 -16.38
C GLY A 173 32.68 10.19 -16.38
N ILE A 174 32.18 9.65 -15.26
CA ILE A 174 31.71 8.26 -15.20
C ILE A 174 30.33 8.20 -15.85
N SER A 175 30.24 7.56 -17.01
CA SER A 175 29.00 7.35 -17.76
C SER A 175 28.88 5.89 -18.16
N GLY A 176 27.69 5.45 -18.57
CA GLY A 176 27.41 4.06 -18.94
C GLY A 176 26.37 3.38 -18.04
N HIS A 177 26.46 2.07 -17.92
CA HIS A 177 25.52 1.21 -17.19
C HIS A 177 26.27 0.30 -16.22
N PHE A 178 25.62 -0.12 -15.14
CA PHE A 178 26.21 -0.94 -14.08
C PHE A 178 27.41 -0.26 -13.40
N THR A 179 27.23 1.01 -13.02
CA THR A 179 28.23 1.81 -12.29
C THR A 179 28.06 1.68 -10.76
N GLY A 180 28.94 2.31 -9.99
CA GLY A 180 28.88 2.30 -8.52
C GLY A 180 27.57 2.85 -7.95
N ALA A 181 26.88 3.76 -8.66
CA ALA A 181 25.55 4.23 -8.31
C ALA A 181 24.50 3.11 -8.34
N ASP A 182 24.59 2.16 -9.29
CA ASP A 182 23.57 1.14 -9.54
C ASP A 182 23.43 0.10 -8.41
N ARG A 183 24.34 0.09 -7.43
CA ARG A 183 24.16 -0.64 -6.15
C ARG A 183 22.89 -0.23 -5.40
N TRP A 184 22.43 1.02 -5.56
CA TRP A 184 21.18 1.47 -4.99
C TRP A 184 19.97 0.80 -5.66
N LEU A 185 20.05 0.46 -6.95
CA LEU A 185 19.00 -0.31 -7.64
C LEU A 185 18.96 -1.73 -7.08
N ILE A 186 20.12 -2.36 -6.87
CA ILE A 186 20.21 -3.68 -6.24
C ILE A 186 19.60 -3.65 -4.82
N LEU A 187 19.91 -2.61 -4.04
CA LEU A 187 19.31 -2.39 -2.72
C LEU A 187 17.79 -2.19 -2.82
N ILE A 188 17.29 -1.45 -3.80
CA ILE A 188 15.85 -1.26 -4.01
C ILE A 188 15.17 -2.62 -4.27
N PHE A 189 15.74 -3.46 -5.13
CA PHE A 189 15.18 -4.79 -5.39
C PHE A 189 15.28 -5.73 -4.19
N TYR A 190 16.33 -5.62 -3.36
CA TYR A 190 16.39 -6.30 -2.06
C TYR A 190 15.24 -5.88 -1.13
N LEU A 191 15.01 -4.57 -1.00
CA LEU A 191 13.94 -4.00 -0.16
C LEU A 191 12.54 -4.34 -0.70
N ILE A 192 12.37 -4.39 -2.03
CA ILE A 192 11.15 -4.90 -2.66
C ILE A 192 10.97 -6.38 -2.31
N GLY A 193 12.04 -7.19 -2.39
CA GLY A 193 12.05 -8.59 -1.97
C GLY A 193 11.59 -8.79 -0.53
N LEU A 194 12.16 -8.03 0.41
CA LEU A 194 11.76 -8.03 1.82
C LEU A 194 10.31 -7.59 2.00
N SER A 195 9.90 -6.54 1.28
CA SER A 195 8.53 -6.01 1.34
C SER A 195 7.50 -7.04 0.91
N ILE A 196 7.79 -7.98 0.01
CA ILE A 196 6.84 -9.06 -0.34
C ILE A 196 6.50 -9.93 0.89
N GLY A 197 7.42 -10.05 1.85
CA GLY A 197 7.17 -10.68 3.15
C GLY A 197 6.36 -9.82 4.13
N VAL A 198 5.92 -8.63 3.73
CA VAL A 198 5.06 -7.72 4.50
C VAL A 198 3.78 -7.42 3.71
N HIS A 199 3.92 -6.81 2.52
CA HIS A 199 2.84 -6.43 1.63
C HIS A 199 3.36 -6.12 0.19
N LEU A 200 2.52 -6.35 -0.83
CA LEU A 200 2.89 -6.26 -2.24
C LEU A 200 2.92 -4.83 -2.83
N LEU A 201 2.37 -3.83 -2.12
CA LEU A 201 2.19 -2.46 -2.65
C LEU A 201 3.49 -1.79 -3.10
N ASN A 202 4.63 -2.15 -2.52
CA ASN A 202 5.91 -1.54 -2.85
C ASN A 202 6.35 -1.81 -4.31
N LEU A 203 5.81 -2.84 -4.97
CA LEU A 203 6.03 -3.12 -6.40
C LEU A 203 5.60 -1.96 -7.30
N LEU A 204 4.62 -1.18 -6.86
CA LEU A 204 4.05 -0.03 -7.59
C LEU A 204 5.04 1.14 -7.73
N THR A 205 6.18 1.08 -7.05
CA THR A 205 7.25 2.08 -7.18
C THR A 205 8.16 1.83 -8.40
N ILE A 206 8.16 0.61 -8.95
CA ILE A 206 9.04 0.20 -10.06
C ILE A 206 8.88 1.11 -11.31
N PRO A 207 7.67 1.47 -11.78
CA PRO A 207 7.53 2.35 -12.93
C PRO A 207 8.19 3.71 -12.73
N ALA A 208 8.08 4.29 -11.52
CA ALA A 208 8.72 5.55 -11.18
C ALA A 208 10.26 5.41 -11.19
N MET A 209 10.81 4.33 -10.62
CA MET A 209 12.25 4.04 -10.65
C MET A 209 12.80 3.94 -12.08
N VAL A 210 12.12 3.18 -12.95
CA VAL A 210 12.53 2.98 -14.34
C VAL A 210 12.53 4.31 -15.11
N MET A 211 11.58 5.20 -14.80
CA MET A 211 11.53 6.55 -15.34
C MET A 211 12.68 7.44 -14.85
N ILE A 212 13.02 7.40 -13.56
CA ILE A 212 14.21 8.11 -13.03
C ILE A 212 15.47 7.59 -13.73
N TYR A 213 15.58 6.26 -13.92
CA TYR A 213 16.71 5.64 -14.63
C TYR A 213 16.86 6.19 -16.04
N TYR A 214 15.75 6.22 -16.79
CA TYR A 214 15.72 6.76 -18.14
C TYR A 214 16.13 8.24 -18.18
N PHE A 215 15.58 9.08 -17.30
CA PHE A 215 15.87 10.51 -17.25
C PHE A 215 17.33 10.86 -16.94
N LYS A 216 18.07 9.95 -16.31
CA LYS A 216 19.48 10.18 -15.93
C LYS A 216 20.50 9.57 -16.87
N ARG A 217 20.14 8.50 -17.60
CA ARG A 217 21.07 7.78 -18.48
C ARG A 217 20.83 8.04 -19.96
N TYR A 218 19.66 8.55 -20.33
CA TYR A 218 19.29 8.71 -21.74
C TYR A 218 18.80 10.12 -22.08
N LYS A 219 18.91 10.45 -23.36
CA LYS A 219 18.28 11.65 -23.92
C LYS A 219 16.77 11.46 -23.93
N THR A 220 16.07 12.35 -23.22
CA THR A 220 14.63 12.28 -23.05
C THR A 220 13.88 12.69 -24.33
N THR A 221 12.95 11.85 -24.78
CA THR A 221 11.99 12.14 -25.85
C THR A 221 10.57 11.80 -25.41
N LYS A 222 9.52 12.38 -26.02
CA LYS A 222 8.12 12.07 -25.67
C LYS A 222 7.78 10.59 -25.86
N TRP A 223 8.21 10.01 -26.98
CA TRP A 223 8.04 8.59 -27.26
C TRP A 223 8.88 7.71 -26.34
N GLY A 224 10.10 8.13 -26.00
CA GLY A 224 10.92 7.42 -25.03
C GLY A 224 10.26 7.37 -23.64
N VAL A 225 9.66 8.47 -23.18
CA VAL A 225 8.86 8.50 -21.94
C VAL A 225 7.72 7.48 -22.00
N PHE A 226 6.96 7.44 -23.09
CA PHE A 226 5.86 6.49 -23.26
C PHE A 226 6.33 5.03 -23.23
N PHE A 227 7.30 4.65 -24.05
CA PHE A 227 7.78 3.26 -24.10
C PHE A 227 8.47 2.82 -22.80
N VAL A 228 9.21 3.72 -22.14
CA VAL A 228 9.83 3.42 -20.84
C VAL A 228 8.78 3.23 -19.75
N PHE A 229 7.68 4.00 -19.78
CA PHE A 229 6.54 3.76 -18.90
C PHE A 229 5.96 2.35 -19.11
N ILE A 230 5.72 1.95 -20.37
CA ILE A 230 5.24 0.59 -20.70
C ILE A 230 6.23 -0.48 -20.23
N ILE A 231 7.54 -0.27 -20.39
CA ILE A 231 8.57 -1.16 -19.85
C ILE A 231 8.50 -1.24 -18.33
N GLY A 232 8.29 -0.12 -17.63
CA GLY A 232 8.09 -0.10 -16.17
C GLY A 232 6.89 -0.94 -15.72
N CYS A 233 5.75 -0.81 -16.40
CA CYS A 233 4.57 -1.65 -16.16
C CYS A 233 4.87 -3.13 -16.43
N ALA A 234 5.54 -3.44 -17.54
CA ALA A 234 5.91 -4.81 -17.90
C ALA A 234 6.84 -5.43 -16.85
N ILE A 235 7.86 -4.71 -16.37
CA ILE A 235 8.75 -5.18 -15.30
C ILE A 235 7.94 -5.44 -14.02
N THR A 236 7.01 -4.54 -13.67
CA THR A 236 6.13 -4.72 -12.50
C THR A 236 5.32 -6.01 -12.61
N GLY A 237 4.68 -6.26 -13.76
CA GLY A 237 3.94 -7.49 -14.02
C GLY A 237 4.81 -8.75 -14.04
N ILE A 238 6.03 -8.67 -14.60
CA ILE A 238 7.01 -9.77 -14.57
C ILE A 238 7.41 -10.08 -13.13
N VAL A 239 7.69 -9.09 -12.30
CA VAL A 239 8.02 -9.32 -10.89
C VAL A 239 6.81 -9.95 -10.18
N GLN A 240 5.61 -9.38 -10.36
CA GLN A 240 4.40 -9.84 -9.70
C GLN A 240 4.02 -11.29 -10.07
N LYS A 241 4.11 -11.67 -11.34
CA LYS A 241 3.70 -13.00 -11.81
C LYS A 241 4.88 -13.97 -11.90
N ALA A 242 5.94 -13.62 -12.63
CA ALA A 242 7.03 -14.55 -12.88
C ALA A 242 7.92 -14.79 -11.64
N VAL A 243 8.35 -13.72 -10.99
CA VAL A 243 9.25 -13.84 -9.84
C VAL A 243 8.50 -14.38 -8.62
N ILE A 244 7.36 -13.80 -8.26
CA ILE A 244 6.65 -14.18 -7.02
C ILE A 244 5.91 -15.51 -7.19
N GLN A 245 5.07 -15.65 -8.22
CA GLN A 245 4.18 -16.80 -8.38
C GLN A 245 4.83 -17.94 -9.16
N TRP A 246 5.37 -17.68 -10.36
CA TRP A 246 5.87 -18.75 -11.23
C TRP A 246 7.15 -19.41 -10.72
N THR A 247 8.01 -18.67 -10.00
CA THR A 247 9.20 -19.27 -9.37
C THR A 247 8.79 -20.32 -8.34
N ILE A 248 7.80 -20.04 -7.50
CA ILE A 248 7.29 -20.98 -6.50
C ILE A 248 6.51 -22.12 -7.16
N LYS A 249 5.68 -21.83 -8.18
CA LYS A 249 5.00 -22.86 -8.98
C LYS A 249 6.01 -23.82 -9.63
N GLY A 250 7.11 -23.29 -10.18
CA GLY A 250 8.20 -24.07 -10.73
C GLY A 250 8.85 -24.96 -9.69
N ALA A 251 9.16 -24.41 -8.51
CA ALA A 251 9.71 -25.17 -7.39
C ALA A 251 8.74 -26.29 -6.92
N GLY A 252 7.44 -26.02 -6.87
CA GLY A 252 6.41 -27.02 -6.57
C GLY A 252 6.29 -28.12 -7.61
N ASN A 253 6.37 -27.79 -8.90
CA ASN A 253 6.38 -28.77 -9.98
C ASN A 253 7.62 -29.69 -9.93
N PHE A 254 8.80 -29.12 -9.60
CA PHE A 254 10.00 -29.93 -9.37
C PHE A 254 9.82 -30.85 -8.17
N ASP A 255 9.19 -30.39 -7.10
CA ASP A 255 8.93 -31.21 -5.92
C ASP A 255 7.98 -32.37 -6.24
N ILE A 256 6.93 -32.13 -7.03
CA ILE A 256 6.04 -33.18 -7.52
C ILE A 256 6.81 -34.22 -8.35
N LEU A 257 7.63 -33.79 -9.30
CA LEU A 257 8.45 -34.67 -10.14
C LEU A 257 9.38 -35.56 -9.29
N PHE A 258 10.09 -34.96 -8.34
CA PHE A 258 11.08 -35.68 -7.53
C PHE A 258 10.42 -36.67 -6.59
N VAL A 259 9.30 -36.30 -5.97
CA VAL A 259 8.57 -37.18 -5.05
C VAL A 259 7.85 -38.30 -5.80
N ASN A 260 7.07 -37.95 -6.83
CA ASN A 260 6.20 -38.91 -7.49
C ASN A 260 6.95 -39.83 -8.46
N ASP A 261 7.90 -39.30 -9.23
CA ASP A 261 8.56 -40.05 -10.31
C ASP A 261 9.93 -40.58 -9.89
N PHE A 262 10.68 -39.86 -9.05
CA PHE A 262 11.99 -40.32 -8.55
C PHE A 262 11.93 -40.99 -7.18
N GLY A 263 10.78 -40.96 -6.50
CA GLY A 263 10.60 -41.59 -5.18
C GLY A 263 11.44 -40.95 -4.06
N LEU A 264 11.79 -39.67 -4.21
CA LEU A 264 12.57 -38.93 -3.22
C LEU A 264 11.67 -38.32 -2.12
N PRO A 265 12.22 -37.94 -0.96
CA PRO A 265 11.45 -37.26 0.08
C PRO A 265 10.85 -35.93 -0.39
N PHE A 266 9.76 -35.51 0.24
CA PHE A 266 9.21 -34.15 0.07
C PHE A 266 10.29 -33.08 0.26
N PHE A 267 10.13 -31.93 -0.42
CA PHE A 267 11.08 -30.82 -0.47
C PHE A 267 12.40 -31.08 -1.21
N SER A 268 12.68 -32.31 -1.67
CA SER A 268 13.90 -32.61 -2.42
C SER A 268 13.95 -31.88 -3.77
N GLY A 269 12.85 -31.89 -4.53
CA GLY A 269 12.75 -31.18 -5.81
C GLY A 269 12.70 -29.67 -5.61
N PHE A 270 12.03 -29.21 -4.55
CA PHE A 270 12.02 -27.80 -4.16
C PHE A 270 13.42 -27.26 -3.87
N ALA A 271 14.21 -27.96 -3.05
CA ALA A 271 15.58 -27.59 -2.74
C ALA A 271 16.47 -27.64 -3.99
N PHE A 272 16.33 -28.70 -4.79
CA PHE A 272 17.05 -28.83 -6.05
C PHE A 272 16.77 -27.66 -7.02
N PHE A 273 15.52 -27.23 -7.14
CA PHE A 273 15.12 -26.11 -7.98
C PHE A 273 15.87 -24.82 -7.62
N PHE A 274 15.94 -24.46 -6.33
CA PHE A 274 16.66 -23.26 -5.90
C PHE A 274 18.18 -23.36 -6.02
N VAL A 275 18.75 -24.56 -5.82
CA VAL A 275 20.17 -24.81 -6.10
C VAL A 275 20.46 -24.64 -7.59
N LEU A 276 19.63 -25.23 -8.46
CA LEU A 276 19.75 -25.11 -9.91
C LEU A 276 19.61 -23.65 -10.36
N LEU A 277 18.64 -22.91 -9.81
CA LEU A 277 18.46 -21.50 -10.07
C LEU A 277 19.70 -20.68 -9.63
N GLY A 278 20.25 -20.96 -8.46
CA GLY A 278 21.48 -20.33 -7.97
C GLY A 278 22.70 -20.60 -8.87
N VAL A 279 22.87 -21.85 -9.32
CA VAL A 279 23.92 -22.25 -10.27
C VAL A 279 23.73 -21.54 -11.61
N PHE A 280 22.50 -21.51 -12.13
CA PHE A 280 22.17 -20.80 -13.37
C PHE A 280 22.51 -19.30 -13.26
N ILE A 281 22.07 -18.63 -12.20
CA ILE A 281 22.36 -17.22 -11.95
C ILE A 281 23.87 -16.99 -11.85
N TYR A 282 24.62 -17.84 -11.15
CA TYR A 282 26.08 -17.73 -11.03
C TYR A 282 26.79 -17.79 -12.39
N PHE A 283 26.46 -18.77 -13.23
CA PHE A 283 27.04 -18.88 -14.57
C PHE A 283 26.58 -17.75 -15.49
N ALA A 284 25.31 -17.33 -15.40
CA ALA A 284 24.78 -16.19 -16.15
C ALA A 284 25.50 -14.88 -15.76
N LEU A 285 25.76 -14.65 -14.47
CA LEU A 285 26.53 -13.51 -13.97
C LEU A 285 27.96 -13.53 -14.51
N ARG A 286 28.63 -14.70 -14.48
CA ARG A 286 29.99 -14.85 -15.06
C ARG A 286 30.01 -14.56 -16.55
N LEU A 287 29.05 -15.08 -17.30
CA LEU A 287 28.92 -14.86 -18.74
C LEU A 287 28.66 -13.38 -19.04
N ALA A 288 27.70 -12.78 -18.33
CA ALA A 288 27.35 -11.37 -18.48
C ALA A 288 28.53 -10.45 -18.16
N ASN A 289 29.32 -10.78 -17.12
CA ASN A 289 30.53 -10.04 -16.77
C ASN A 289 31.60 -10.18 -17.86
N LYS A 290 31.85 -11.40 -18.35
CA LYS A 290 32.84 -11.64 -19.42
C LYS A 290 32.48 -10.93 -20.72
N LYS A 291 31.18 -10.79 -21.03
CA LYS A 291 30.65 -10.16 -22.26
C LYS A 291 30.29 -8.68 -22.08
N ASN A 292 30.48 -8.10 -20.89
CA ASN A 292 30.07 -6.72 -20.54
C ASN A 292 28.58 -6.44 -20.81
N TRP A 293 27.70 -7.42 -20.54
CA TRP A 293 26.25 -7.27 -20.66
C TRP A 293 25.68 -6.60 -19.41
N ASN A 294 25.91 -5.29 -19.28
CA ASN A 294 25.62 -4.51 -18.06
C ASN A 294 24.16 -4.56 -17.60
N PHE A 295 23.21 -4.59 -18.54
CA PHE A 295 21.78 -4.74 -18.20
C PHE A 295 21.47 -6.12 -17.62
N LEU A 296 22.07 -7.17 -18.19
CA LEU A 296 21.88 -8.52 -17.67
C LEU A 296 22.55 -8.66 -16.29
N LEU A 297 23.74 -8.07 -16.09
CA LEU A 297 24.38 -8.01 -14.76
C LEU A 297 23.49 -7.35 -13.72
N LEU A 298 22.96 -6.16 -14.05
CA LEU A 298 22.07 -5.44 -13.15
C LEU A 298 20.80 -6.24 -12.84
N ALA A 299 20.18 -6.83 -13.86
CA ALA A 299 18.98 -7.63 -13.73
C ALA A 299 19.21 -8.88 -12.87
N LEU A 300 20.31 -9.62 -13.11
CA LEU A 300 20.65 -10.81 -12.34
C LEU A 300 20.97 -10.48 -10.88
N TRP A 301 21.74 -9.42 -10.61
CA TRP A 301 21.99 -9.00 -9.22
C TRP A 301 20.71 -8.54 -8.51
N SER A 302 19.87 -7.77 -9.21
CA SER A 302 18.57 -7.34 -8.68
C SER A 302 17.66 -8.53 -8.38
N LEU A 303 17.61 -9.52 -9.28
CA LEU A 303 16.88 -10.77 -9.08
C LEU A 303 17.41 -11.56 -7.89
N SER A 304 18.73 -11.76 -7.78
CA SER A 304 19.36 -12.49 -6.66
C SER A 304 19.01 -11.86 -5.31
N PHE A 305 19.15 -10.54 -5.20
CA PHE A 305 18.87 -9.83 -3.96
C PHE A 305 17.36 -9.77 -3.66
N MET A 306 16.51 -9.64 -4.67
CA MET A 306 15.07 -9.74 -4.49
C MET A 306 14.64 -11.12 -3.98
N LEU A 307 15.18 -12.21 -4.56
CA LEU A 307 14.95 -13.58 -4.08
C LEU A 307 15.48 -13.78 -2.65
N LEU A 308 16.62 -13.16 -2.31
CA LEU A 308 17.13 -13.17 -0.94
C LEU A 308 16.16 -12.47 0.03
N GLY A 309 15.60 -11.31 -0.33
CA GLY A 309 14.58 -10.66 0.50
C GLY A 309 13.28 -11.47 0.60
N TYR A 310 12.87 -12.10 -0.51
CA TYR A 310 11.67 -12.93 -0.59
C TYR A 310 11.79 -14.25 0.18
N SER A 311 13.01 -14.67 0.54
CA SER A 311 13.27 -15.93 1.28
C SER A 311 12.60 -16.04 2.65
N SER A 312 12.05 -14.94 3.20
CA SER A 312 11.26 -14.97 4.44
C SER A 312 10.08 -15.96 4.37
N TYR A 313 9.54 -16.25 3.18
CA TYR A 313 8.50 -17.26 2.98
C TYR A 313 8.92 -18.70 3.29
N PHE A 314 10.22 -19.00 3.36
CA PHE A 314 10.64 -20.30 3.88
C PHE A 314 10.22 -20.50 5.34
N THR A 315 10.10 -19.42 6.12
CA THR A 315 9.59 -19.53 7.50
C THR A 315 8.14 -19.97 7.54
N THR A 316 7.31 -19.57 6.57
CA THR A 316 5.92 -20.04 6.43
C THR A 316 5.87 -21.56 6.28
N LEU A 317 6.67 -22.14 5.37
CA LEU A 317 6.75 -23.59 5.18
C LEU A 317 7.20 -24.32 6.45
N ILE A 318 8.23 -23.81 7.12
CA ILE A 318 8.79 -24.41 8.34
C ILE A 318 7.75 -24.40 9.47
N ARG A 319 7.04 -23.27 9.65
CA ARG A 319 6.09 -23.08 10.74
C ARG A 319 4.79 -23.86 10.51
N SER A 320 4.32 -23.93 9.27
CA SER A 320 3.18 -24.79 8.92
C SER A 320 3.50 -26.29 9.14
N ASN A 321 4.69 -26.77 8.76
CA ASN A 321 5.11 -28.15 9.07
C ASN A 321 5.26 -28.44 10.58
N ALA A 322 5.24 -27.42 11.44
CA ALA A 322 5.23 -27.58 12.89
C ALA A 322 3.81 -27.64 13.46
N ASP A 323 2.78 -27.70 12.60
CA ASP A 323 1.36 -27.78 12.94
C ASP A 323 0.94 -26.73 13.98
N THR A 324 1.19 -25.44 13.67
CA THR A 324 0.81 -24.34 14.56
C THR A 324 -0.71 -24.21 14.68
N ALA A 325 -1.21 -23.76 15.84
CA ALA A 325 -2.65 -23.68 16.10
C ALA A 325 -3.42 -22.84 15.07
N ILE A 326 -2.85 -21.72 14.63
CA ILE A 326 -3.31 -20.96 13.47
C ILE A 326 -2.42 -21.35 12.28
N ASP A 327 -2.92 -22.24 11.42
CA ASP A 327 -2.25 -22.64 10.18
C ASP A 327 -3.17 -22.44 8.97
N MET A 328 -3.39 -21.18 8.60
CA MET A 328 -4.26 -20.85 7.48
C MET A 328 -3.66 -21.35 6.16
N TYR A 329 -4.50 -22.00 5.35
CA TYR A 329 -4.15 -22.61 4.06
C TYR A 329 -3.22 -23.84 4.15
N ASN A 330 -2.80 -24.27 5.35
CA ASN A 330 -1.91 -25.41 5.58
C ASN A 330 -0.72 -25.43 4.61
N VAL A 331 0.16 -24.44 4.73
CA VAL A 331 1.26 -24.18 3.78
C VAL A 331 2.47 -25.08 4.05
N ASP A 332 2.24 -26.36 4.33
CA ASP A 332 3.23 -27.32 4.78
C ASP A 332 4.02 -27.97 3.62
N ASN A 333 3.82 -27.47 2.39
CA ASN A 333 4.48 -27.97 1.19
C ASN A 333 4.53 -26.92 0.06
N PRO A 334 5.44 -27.07 -0.92
CA PRO A 334 5.61 -26.14 -2.04
C PRO A 334 4.38 -25.94 -2.93
N VAL A 335 3.51 -26.94 -3.05
CA VAL A 335 2.30 -26.85 -3.88
C VAL A 335 1.29 -25.92 -3.21
N ASN A 336 1.04 -26.11 -1.90
CA ASN A 336 0.18 -25.23 -1.13
C ASN A 336 0.75 -23.80 -1.04
N LEU A 337 2.08 -23.64 -0.96
CA LEU A 337 2.70 -22.30 -1.02
C LEU A 337 2.37 -21.57 -2.32
N THR A 338 2.25 -22.28 -3.44
CA THR A 338 1.84 -21.67 -4.72
C THR A 338 0.43 -21.09 -4.62
N GLY A 339 -0.53 -21.88 -4.14
CA GLY A 339 -1.92 -21.45 -3.93
C GLY A 339 -2.06 -20.31 -2.92
N TYR A 340 -1.24 -20.35 -1.86
CA TYR A 340 -1.15 -19.32 -0.84
C TYR A 340 -0.73 -17.96 -1.43
N LEU A 341 0.35 -17.95 -2.21
CA LEU A 341 0.86 -16.72 -2.84
C LEU A 341 0.00 -16.23 -4.01
N SER A 342 -0.67 -17.15 -4.71
CA SER A 342 -1.56 -16.81 -5.82
C SER A 342 -2.91 -16.28 -5.35
N ARG A 343 -3.25 -16.44 -4.06
CA ARG A 343 -4.52 -16.03 -3.45
C ARG A 343 -5.72 -16.77 -4.05
N GLU A 344 -5.52 -18.04 -4.43
CA GLU A 344 -6.53 -18.87 -5.13
C GLU A 344 -7.88 -18.95 -4.41
N GLN A 345 -7.90 -18.88 -3.08
CA GLN A 345 -9.14 -18.93 -2.29
C GLN A 345 -10.10 -17.76 -2.52
N TYR A 346 -9.62 -16.61 -3.00
CA TYR A 346 -10.44 -15.41 -3.18
C TYR A 346 -11.09 -15.33 -4.57
N GLY A 347 -10.79 -16.29 -5.45
CA GLY A 347 -11.21 -16.24 -6.85
C GLY A 347 -10.50 -15.16 -7.67
N ASP A 348 -10.91 -15.04 -8.93
CA ASP A 348 -10.40 -14.04 -9.87
C ASP A 348 -11.48 -13.01 -10.18
N PHE A 349 -11.05 -11.79 -10.52
CA PHE A 349 -11.92 -10.70 -10.97
C PHE A 349 -11.43 -10.14 -12.30
N PRO A 350 -12.33 -9.72 -13.20
CA PRO A 350 -11.94 -9.28 -14.53
C PRO A 350 -11.32 -7.88 -14.50
N LEU A 351 -10.22 -7.71 -15.23
CA LEU A 351 -9.54 -6.41 -15.36
C LEU A 351 -9.74 -5.76 -16.74
N VAL A 352 -9.52 -6.52 -17.81
CA VAL A 352 -9.57 -6.02 -19.19
C VAL A 352 -10.78 -6.54 -19.93
N ILE A 353 -11.06 -7.84 -19.83
CA ILE A 353 -12.24 -8.49 -20.41
C ILE A 353 -12.84 -9.39 -19.33
N GLY A 354 -14.16 -9.43 -19.25
CA GLY A 354 -14.87 -10.32 -18.35
C GLY A 354 -16.37 -10.12 -18.38
N GLN A 355 -17.03 -10.89 -17.52
CA GLN A 355 -18.47 -10.96 -17.44
C GLN A 355 -19.11 -9.79 -16.68
N ASP A 356 -20.38 -9.53 -16.98
CA ASP A 356 -21.25 -8.72 -16.13
C ASP A 356 -21.86 -9.54 -14.98
N PHE A 357 -22.32 -8.84 -13.95
CA PHE A 357 -23.03 -9.43 -12.81
C PHE A 357 -24.36 -10.11 -13.20
N THR A 358 -24.88 -9.84 -14.40
CA THR A 358 -26.12 -10.43 -14.93
C THR A 358 -25.86 -11.69 -15.77
N ALA A 359 -24.60 -11.99 -16.09
CA ALA A 359 -24.24 -13.12 -16.93
C ALA A 359 -24.50 -14.46 -16.22
N GLN A 360 -24.77 -15.51 -17.00
CA GLN A 360 -24.93 -16.86 -16.49
C GLN A 360 -23.70 -17.70 -16.87
N PRO A 361 -23.14 -18.51 -15.94
CA PRO A 361 -22.08 -19.46 -16.26
C PRO A 361 -22.47 -20.37 -17.44
N SER A 362 -21.65 -20.43 -18.49
CA SER A 362 -21.88 -21.32 -19.63
C SER A 362 -21.34 -22.72 -19.40
N ASP A 363 -20.20 -22.82 -18.71
CA ASP A 363 -19.55 -24.09 -18.34
C ASP A 363 -18.65 -23.88 -17.11
N GLN A 364 -18.44 -24.96 -16.35
CA GLN A 364 -17.54 -25.01 -15.20
C GLN A 364 -16.50 -26.10 -15.41
N GLN A 365 -15.25 -25.69 -15.61
CA GLN A 365 -14.14 -26.62 -15.77
C GLN A 365 -13.49 -26.93 -14.43
N TYR A 366 -13.31 -28.21 -14.15
CA TYR A 366 -12.62 -28.68 -12.96
C TYR A 366 -11.17 -28.96 -13.31
N VAL A 367 -10.26 -28.15 -12.78
CA VAL A 367 -8.82 -28.35 -12.92
C VAL A 367 -8.32 -29.10 -11.69
N ASP A 368 -7.85 -30.33 -11.89
CA ASP A 368 -7.25 -31.12 -10.82
C ASP A 368 -5.97 -30.44 -10.31
N THR A 369 -5.90 -30.23 -9.00
CA THR A 369 -4.72 -29.74 -8.31
C THR A 369 -4.11 -30.83 -7.42
N TYR A 370 -2.80 -30.72 -7.21
CA TYR A 370 -2.07 -31.65 -6.36
C TYR A 370 -2.24 -31.26 -4.88
N ILE A 371 -2.45 -32.26 -4.04
CA ILE A 371 -2.38 -32.13 -2.59
C ILE A 371 -1.31 -33.09 -2.04
N LYS A 372 -0.66 -32.73 -0.94
CA LYS A 372 0.30 -33.59 -0.25
C LYS A 372 -0.44 -34.76 0.41
N GLY A 373 -0.16 -35.98 -0.04
CA GLY A 373 -0.58 -37.21 0.61
C GLY A 373 0.47 -37.69 1.61
N LYS A 374 0.30 -38.92 2.11
CA LYS A 374 1.23 -39.52 3.09
C LYS A 374 2.65 -39.68 2.55
N ASP A 375 2.78 -40.26 1.36
CA ASP A 375 4.08 -40.62 0.77
C ASP A 375 4.32 -39.94 -0.59
N LYS A 376 3.29 -39.32 -1.20
CA LYS A 376 3.35 -38.70 -2.52
C LYS A 376 2.31 -37.60 -2.71
N TYR A 377 2.46 -36.77 -3.75
CA TYR A 377 1.43 -35.83 -4.15
C TYR A 377 0.32 -36.54 -4.94
N VAL A 378 -0.94 -36.29 -4.59
CA VAL A 378 -2.12 -36.90 -5.24
C VAL A 378 -2.98 -35.82 -5.90
N LYS A 379 -3.54 -36.13 -7.08
CA LYS A 379 -4.49 -35.26 -7.80
C LYS A 379 -5.88 -35.40 -7.19
N ASN A 380 -6.11 -34.69 -6.09
CA ASN A 380 -7.39 -34.73 -5.37
C ASN A 380 -7.89 -33.32 -4.96
N GLY A 381 -7.12 -32.27 -5.26
CA GLY A 381 -7.65 -30.91 -5.19
C GLY A 381 -8.40 -30.57 -6.46
N ARG A 382 -9.36 -29.65 -6.39
CA ARG A 382 -10.13 -29.17 -7.54
C ARG A 382 -10.19 -27.65 -7.50
N LYS A 383 -9.81 -27.02 -8.61
CA LYS A 383 -10.10 -25.61 -8.88
C LYS A 383 -11.24 -25.55 -9.87
N VAL A 384 -12.27 -24.77 -9.57
CA VAL A 384 -13.38 -24.51 -10.51
C VAL A 384 -13.04 -23.25 -11.30
N GLU A 385 -13.00 -23.37 -12.62
CA GLU A 385 -12.86 -22.26 -13.53
C GLU A 385 -14.18 -22.07 -14.28
N THR A 386 -14.84 -20.94 -14.01
CA THR A 386 -16.12 -20.59 -14.62
C THR A 386 -15.88 -19.88 -15.95
N THR A 387 -16.56 -20.35 -16.99
CA THR A 387 -16.58 -19.70 -18.30
C THR A 387 -17.95 -19.08 -18.57
N TYR A 388 -17.98 -18.06 -19.42
CA TYR A 388 -19.18 -17.33 -19.81
C TYR A 388 -19.28 -17.27 -21.32
N ALA A 389 -20.49 -17.10 -21.84
CA ALA A 389 -20.73 -16.93 -23.27
C ALA A 389 -20.04 -15.65 -23.78
N GLU A 390 -19.54 -15.65 -25.02
CA GLU A 390 -18.83 -14.50 -25.58
C GLU A 390 -19.68 -13.21 -25.60
N GLU A 391 -20.99 -13.34 -25.71
CA GLU A 391 -21.97 -12.24 -25.68
C GLU A 391 -22.19 -11.62 -24.30
N ASP A 392 -21.72 -12.28 -23.24
CA ASP A 392 -21.75 -11.79 -21.85
C ASP A 392 -20.40 -11.18 -21.43
N LEU A 393 -19.39 -11.23 -22.30
CA LEU A 393 -18.06 -10.69 -22.04
C LEU A 393 -17.92 -9.27 -22.62
N HIS A 394 -17.51 -8.34 -21.78
CA HIS A 394 -17.28 -6.95 -22.18
C HIS A 394 -15.87 -6.48 -21.85
N VAL A 395 -15.44 -5.43 -22.53
CA VAL A 395 -14.19 -4.75 -22.23
C VAL A 395 -14.40 -3.84 -21.02
N PHE A 396 -13.49 -3.91 -20.06
CA PHE A 396 -13.46 -3.10 -18.84
C PHE A 396 -14.72 -3.23 -17.95
N PRO A 397 -15.18 -4.44 -17.62
CA PRO A 397 -16.34 -4.63 -16.75
C PRO A 397 -15.99 -4.20 -15.33
N ARG A 398 -16.89 -3.44 -14.70
CA ARG A 398 -16.79 -2.91 -13.32
C ARG A 398 -17.90 -3.45 -12.42
N MET A 399 -19.04 -3.79 -13.02
CA MET A 399 -20.17 -4.45 -12.36
C MET A 399 -20.19 -5.93 -12.72
N TRP A 400 -19.25 -6.69 -12.13
CA TRP A 400 -18.91 -8.05 -12.57
C TRP A 400 -19.28 -9.14 -11.56
N ASP A 401 -19.44 -8.78 -10.28
CA ASP A 401 -19.69 -9.74 -9.20
C ASP A 401 -21.16 -10.16 -9.17
N GLN A 402 -21.40 -11.43 -9.48
CA GLN A 402 -22.72 -12.06 -9.55
C GLN A 402 -23.26 -12.44 -8.16
N SER A 403 -22.41 -12.46 -7.13
CA SER A 403 -22.83 -12.82 -5.77
C SER A 403 -23.74 -11.76 -5.18
N ASN A 404 -24.76 -12.23 -4.47
CA ASN A 404 -25.63 -11.37 -3.67
C ASN A 404 -25.56 -11.70 -2.18
N ASP A 405 -24.60 -12.53 -1.74
CA ASP A 405 -24.40 -12.86 -0.32
C ASP A 405 -24.09 -11.60 0.51
N GLN A 406 -23.46 -10.61 -0.13
CA GLN A 406 -23.19 -9.27 0.43
C GLN A 406 -23.98 -8.17 -0.30
N GLY A 407 -24.99 -8.52 -1.09
CA GLY A 407 -25.80 -7.55 -1.82
C GLY A 407 -25.11 -6.87 -3.02
N HIS A 408 -23.98 -7.40 -3.53
CA HIS A 408 -23.22 -6.76 -4.61
C HIS A 408 -24.03 -6.66 -5.90
N ALA A 409 -24.65 -7.76 -6.34
CA ALA A 409 -25.47 -7.80 -7.54
C ALA A 409 -26.68 -6.84 -7.48
N ASP A 410 -27.39 -6.80 -6.35
CA ASP A 410 -28.51 -5.86 -6.14
C ASP A 410 -28.02 -4.39 -6.09
N TYR A 411 -26.84 -4.13 -5.54
CA TYR A 411 -26.22 -2.79 -5.54
C TYR A 411 -25.91 -2.31 -6.95
N TYR A 412 -25.34 -3.19 -7.80
CA TYR A 412 -25.11 -2.87 -9.21
C TYR A 412 -26.40 -2.62 -9.97
N ALA A 413 -27.41 -3.46 -9.75
CA ALA A 413 -28.70 -3.29 -10.40
C ALA A 413 -29.35 -1.96 -10.02
N ASN A 414 -29.31 -1.57 -8.74
CA ASN A 414 -29.79 -0.27 -8.30
C ASN A 414 -29.03 0.88 -9.00
N PHE A 415 -27.71 0.78 -9.11
CA PHE A 415 -26.86 1.77 -9.77
C PHE A 415 -27.16 1.89 -11.27
N ALA A 416 -27.33 0.76 -11.95
CA ALA A 416 -27.59 0.69 -13.40
C ALA A 416 -29.09 0.87 -13.75
N GLY A 417 -29.98 1.03 -12.77
CA GLY A 417 -31.42 1.13 -12.99
C GLY A 417 -32.07 -0.17 -13.49
N LEU A 418 -31.48 -1.32 -13.15
CA LEU A 418 -31.97 -2.65 -13.49
C LEU A 418 -32.84 -3.22 -12.35
N SER A 419 -33.76 -4.11 -12.70
CA SER A 419 -34.62 -4.80 -11.74
C SER A 419 -34.68 -6.30 -12.05
N LYS A 420 -35.31 -7.10 -11.19
CA LYS A 420 -35.59 -8.51 -11.48
C LYS A 420 -37.03 -8.66 -11.96
N ASP A 421 -37.26 -9.53 -12.95
CA ASP A 421 -38.60 -9.94 -13.33
C ASP A 421 -39.24 -10.71 -12.14
N PRO A 422 -40.40 -10.28 -11.62
CA PRO A 422 -41.04 -10.93 -10.47
C PRO A 422 -41.44 -12.40 -10.69
N LYS A 423 -41.56 -12.86 -11.95
CA LYS A 423 -41.96 -14.22 -12.30
C LYS A 423 -40.79 -15.16 -12.51
N THR A 424 -39.72 -14.69 -13.15
CA THR A 424 -38.56 -15.53 -13.49
C THR A 424 -37.38 -15.35 -12.54
N GLY A 425 -37.32 -14.22 -11.83
CA GLY A 425 -36.18 -13.85 -10.98
C GLY A 425 -34.96 -13.37 -11.76
N GLU A 426 -35.02 -13.33 -13.09
CA GLU A 426 -33.94 -12.89 -13.97
C GLU A 426 -33.85 -11.36 -14.03
N TRP A 427 -32.66 -10.85 -14.31
CA TRP A 427 -32.44 -9.41 -14.49
C TRP A 427 -33.14 -8.90 -15.75
N THR A 428 -33.79 -7.74 -15.66
CA THR A 428 -34.54 -7.12 -16.78
C THR A 428 -33.66 -6.62 -17.92
N GLY A 429 -32.33 -6.67 -17.78
CA GLY A 429 -31.36 -6.22 -18.76
C GLY A 429 -29.93 -6.46 -18.30
N LYS A 430 -28.96 -5.96 -19.08
CA LYS A 430 -27.51 -6.03 -18.82
C LYS A 430 -26.97 -4.61 -18.65
N PRO A 431 -25.91 -4.39 -17.85
CA PRO A 431 -25.29 -3.08 -17.74
C PRO A 431 -24.62 -2.66 -19.06
N SER A 432 -24.74 -1.39 -19.43
CA SER A 432 -24.06 -0.86 -20.61
C SER A 432 -22.61 -0.46 -20.29
N MET A 433 -21.83 -0.15 -21.33
CA MET A 433 -20.49 0.45 -21.15
C MET A 433 -20.57 1.81 -20.44
N ALA A 434 -21.65 2.59 -20.67
CA ALA A 434 -21.86 3.86 -19.99
C ALA A 434 -22.08 3.64 -18.48
N ASP A 435 -22.82 2.60 -18.10
CA ASP A 435 -23.03 2.26 -16.69
C ASP A 435 -21.72 1.82 -16.04
N ASN A 436 -20.90 1.01 -16.71
CA ASN A 436 -19.58 0.60 -16.22
C ASN A 436 -18.63 1.80 -16.03
N ILE A 437 -18.59 2.74 -16.98
CA ILE A 437 -17.80 3.98 -16.86
C ILE A 437 -18.35 4.85 -15.71
N SER A 438 -19.67 4.96 -15.60
CA SER A 438 -20.34 5.71 -14.53
C SER A 438 -20.01 5.13 -13.16
N PHE A 439 -20.08 3.81 -13.01
CA PHE A 439 -19.74 3.09 -11.78
C PHE A 439 -18.26 3.27 -11.41
N PHE A 440 -17.36 3.16 -12.39
CA PHE A 440 -15.94 3.44 -12.20
C PHE A 440 -15.71 4.85 -11.67
N MET A 441 -16.31 5.87 -12.31
CA MET A 441 -16.06 7.26 -11.96
C MET A 441 -16.73 7.67 -10.64
N GLN A 442 -17.97 7.25 -10.39
CA GLN A 442 -18.74 7.69 -9.23
C GLN A 442 -18.42 6.87 -7.97
N TYR A 443 -18.44 5.53 -8.07
CA TYR A 443 -18.15 4.67 -6.92
C TYR A 443 -16.66 4.40 -6.77
N GLN A 444 -16.01 3.77 -7.74
CA GLN A 444 -14.64 3.28 -7.55
C GLN A 444 -13.61 4.43 -7.42
N ILE A 445 -13.72 5.48 -8.24
CA ILE A 445 -12.86 6.67 -8.16
C ILE A 445 -13.43 7.69 -7.18
N GLY A 446 -14.70 8.05 -7.29
CA GLY A 446 -15.32 9.10 -6.48
C GLY A 446 -15.42 8.71 -5.00
N TRP A 447 -16.15 7.63 -4.71
CA TRP A 447 -16.48 7.22 -3.34
C TRP A 447 -15.37 6.41 -2.65
N MET A 448 -14.74 5.47 -3.35
CA MET A 448 -13.76 4.56 -2.74
C MET A 448 -12.35 5.16 -2.67
N TYR A 449 -12.03 6.16 -3.49
CA TYR A 449 -10.69 6.78 -3.53
C TYR A 449 -10.71 8.28 -3.23
N MET A 450 -11.39 9.08 -4.05
CA MET A 450 -11.36 10.54 -3.93
C MET A 450 -11.98 11.05 -2.64
N ARG A 451 -13.00 10.37 -2.10
CA ARG A 451 -13.58 10.70 -0.79
C ARG A 451 -12.55 10.61 0.33
N TYR A 452 -11.81 9.51 0.40
CA TYR A 452 -10.71 9.33 1.37
C TYR A 452 -9.54 10.27 1.10
N PHE A 453 -9.18 10.51 -0.16
CA PHE A 453 -8.21 11.55 -0.50
C PHE A 453 -8.64 12.91 0.07
N MET A 454 -9.93 13.24 0.03
CA MET A 454 -10.47 14.47 0.60
C MET A 454 -10.57 14.44 2.13
N TRP A 455 -10.82 13.29 2.77
CA TRP A 455 -10.69 13.16 4.24
C TRP A 455 -9.31 13.60 4.71
N ASN A 456 -8.27 13.15 4.01
CA ASN A 456 -6.89 13.44 4.37
C ASN A 456 -6.47 14.92 4.15
N PHE A 457 -7.12 15.66 3.23
CA PHE A 457 -6.62 16.96 2.79
C PHE A 457 -7.64 18.12 2.75
N ALA A 458 -8.92 17.84 3.00
CA ALA A 458 -10.00 18.83 3.03
C ALA A 458 -10.82 18.76 4.32
N GLY A 459 -11.03 17.56 4.86
CA GLY A 459 -11.76 17.30 6.10
C GLY A 459 -12.82 16.20 5.93
N LYS A 460 -13.42 15.79 7.03
CA LYS A 460 -14.22 14.57 7.16
C LYS A 460 -15.55 14.87 7.84
N GLN A 461 -16.65 14.40 7.25
CA GLN A 461 -17.99 14.65 7.79
C GLN A 461 -18.20 13.87 9.10
N ASP A 462 -17.91 12.58 9.04
CA ASP A 462 -17.95 11.61 10.13
C ASP A 462 -17.30 10.30 9.64
N ASP A 463 -17.21 9.32 10.54
CA ASP A 463 -16.71 7.97 10.30
C ASP A 463 -17.82 6.91 10.15
N VAL A 464 -19.07 7.34 9.94
CA VAL A 464 -20.20 6.43 9.71
C VAL A 464 -20.17 5.98 8.26
N GLN A 465 -20.20 4.66 8.03
CA GLN A 465 -20.16 4.12 6.68
C GLN A 465 -21.40 4.53 5.87
N GLY A 466 -21.18 5.21 4.75
CA GLY A 466 -22.24 5.50 3.78
C GLY A 466 -22.52 4.28 2.91
N VAL A 467 -23.66 3.62 3.14
CA VAL A 467 -24.03 2.38 2.43
C VAL A 467 -24.63 2.65 1.05
N VAL A 468 -25.24 3.83 0.85
CA VAL A 468 -26.01 4.18 -0.36
C VAL A 468 -25.36 5.34 -1.10
N MET A 469 -25.22 5.21 -2.42
CA MET A 469 -24.78 6.30 -3.29
C MET A 469 -25.66 7.55 -3.14
N GLY A 470 -25.03 8.70 -2.96
CA GLY A 470 -25.76 9.96 -2.74
C GLY A 470 -26.25 10.16 -1.30
N ASN A 471 -25.85 9.30 -0.35
CA ASN A 471 -26.00 9.60 1.06
C ASN A 471 -25.22 10.88 1.40
N VAL A 472 -25.94 11.95 1.71
CA VAL A 472 -25.37 13.26 2.06
C VAL A 472 -25.06 13.40 3.56
N ARG A 473 -25.48 12.42 4.36
CA ARG A 473 -25.43 12.46 5.82
C ARG A 473 -24.21 11.74 6.39
N ASP A 474 -23.86 10.58 5.84
CA ASP A 474 -22.87 9.69 6.44
C ASP A 474 -21.65 9.50 5.56
N GLY A 475 -20.46 9.57 6.16
CA GLY A 475 -19.20 9.19 5.57
C GLY A 475 -18.68 10.11 4.49
N ASN A 476 -19.23 11.30 4.26
CA ASN A 476 -18.69 12.20 3.24
C ASN A 476 -17.43 12.93 3.72
N TRP A 477 -16.79 13.65 2.79
CA TRP A 477 -15.80 14.67 3.14
C TRP A 477 -16.49 16.04 3.24
N LYS A 478 -15.98 16.90 4.13
CA LYS A 478 -16.41 18.30 4.28
C LYS A 478 -15.20 19.20 4.48
N THR A 479 -15.34 20.47 4.14
CA THR A 479 -14.24 21.45 4.26
C THR A 479 -14.29 22.26 5.55
N GLY A 480 -15.47 22.48 6.11
CA GLY A 480 -15.73 23.51 7.12
C GLY A 480 -16.13 24.86 6.52
N ILE A 481 -16.25 24.96 5.19
CA ILE A 481 -16.68 26.16 4.48
C ILE A 481 -18.17 26.01 4.14
N SER A 482 -19.03 26.64 4.94
CA SER A 482 -20.47 26.36 4.94
C SER A 482 -21.16 26.47 3.58
N PHE A 483 -20.85 27.47 2.75
CA PHE A 483 -21.52 27.61 1.45
C PHE A 483 -21.16 26.46 0.49
N TRP A 484 -19.93 25.95 0.57
CA TRP A 484 -19.46 24.85 -0.28
C TRP A 484 -19.99 23.51 0.21
N ASP A 485 -19.90 23.27 1.52
CA ASP A 485 -20.37 22.03 2.12
C ASP A 485 -21.90 21.90 2.00
N ASN A 486 -22.65 23.00 2.23
CA ASN A 486 -24.11 22.99 2.11
C ASN A 486 -24.60 22.72 0.69
N ALA A 487 -23.83 23.12 -0.33
CA ALA A 487 -24.19 22.88 -1.73
C ALA A 487 -24.11 21.38 -2.12
N ARG A 488 -23.26 20.61 -1.42
CA ARG A 488 -23.06 19.17 -1.67
C ARG A 488 -23.85 18.28 -0.72
N LEU A 489 -23.87 18.65 0.57
CA LEU A 489 -24.33 17.79 1.66
C LEU A 489 -25.67 18.24 2.27
N GLY A 490 -26.24 19.34 1.78
CA GLY A 490 -27.37 20.00 2.42
C GLY A 490 -26.95 20.78 3.68
N ASN A 491 -27.91 21.39 4.37
CA ASN A 491 -27.61 22.31 5.47
C ASN A 491 -26.94 21.62 6.68
N GLN A 492 -25.62 21.79 6.79
CA GLN A 492 -24.83 21.14 7.84
C GLN A 492 -25.14 21.68 9.24
N ALA A 493 -25.69 22.90 9.35
CA ALA A 493 -26.04 23.50 10.64
C ALA A 493 -27.22 22.80 11.33
N VAL A 494 -28.03 22.03 10.59
CA VAL A 494 -29.19 21.31 11.15
C VAL A 494 -28.94 19.82 11.36
N MET A 495 -27.69 19.36 11.21
CA MET A 495 -27.36 17.96 11.52
C MET A 495 -27.64 17.63 12.99
N PRO A 496 -27.99 16.36 13.31
CA PRO A 496 -28.13 15.90 14.68
C PRO A 496 -26.85 16.13 15.50
N ASP A 497 -27.01 16.33 16.81
CA ASP A 497 -25.88 16.57 17.71
C ASP A 497 -24.89 15.40 17.74
N SER A 498 -25.36 14.16 17.56
CA SER A 498 -24.50 12.98 17.45
C SER A 498 -23.51 13.03 16.28
N MET A 499 -23.85 13.74 15.19
CA MET A 499 -22.98 13.93 14.02
C MET A 499 -22.12 15.18 14.14
N LYS A 500 -22.67 16.27 14.69
CA LYS A 500 -21.91 17.50 14.95
C LYS A 500 -20.79 17.31 15.97
N HIS A 501 -21.02 16.44 16.95
CA HIS A 501 -20.06 16.09 17.99
C HIS A 501 -19.41 14.73 17.76
N ASN A 502 -19.54 14.16 16.57
CA ASN A 502 -18.70 13.04 16.18
C ASN A 502 -17.25 13.52 16.15
N LYS A 503 -16.34 12.77 16.76
CA LYS A 503 -14.92 13.11 16.82
C LYS A 503 -14.28 13.18 15.43
N ALA A 504 -14.76 12.40 14.48
CA ALA A 504 -14.31 12.40 13.10
C ALA A 504 -14.88 13.56 12.25
N ASN A 505 -15.54 14.55 12.88
CA ASN A 505 -16.14 15.71 12.21
C ASN A 505 -15.07 16.81 11.94
N ASN A 506 -14.08 16.51 11.11
CA ASN A 506 -12.87 17.33 10.98
C ASN A 506 -12.99 18.42 9.90
N ASN A 507 -12.55 19.65 10.19
CA ASN A 507 -12.58 20.78 9.25
C ASN A 507 -11.15 21.28 8.94
N LEU A 508 -10.60 20.88 7.79
CA LEU A 508 -9.24 21.30 7.38
C LEU A 508 -9.24 22.51 6.44
N PHE A 509 -10.42 23.05 6.11
CA PHE A 509 -10.63 24.22 5.23
C PHE A 509 -9.96 24.08 3.86
N ALA A 510 -9.70 22.85 3.42
CA ALA A 510 -8.92 22.53 2.23
C ALA A 510 -7.51 23.16 2.17
N PHE A 511 -6.95 23.64 3.29
CA PHE A 511 -5.60 24.21 3.29
C PHE A 511 -4.52 23.20 2.87
N PRO A 512 -4.51 21.94 3.36
CA PRO A 512 -3.55 20.94 2.89
C PRO A 512 -3.70 20.67 1.39
N LEU A 513 -4.95 20.52 0.91
CA LEU A 513 -5.26 20.30 -0.50
C LEU A 513 -4.77 21.45 -1.38
N ILE A 514 -5.07 22.70 -1.02
CA ILE A 514 -4.67 23.88 -1.79
C ILE A 514 -3.13 23.97 -1.83
N LEU A 515 -2.45 23.81 -0.69
CA LEU A 515 -1.00 23.87 -0.66
C LEU A 515 -0.35 22.77 -1.53
N GLY A 516 -0.90 21.55 -1.48
CA GLY A 516 -0.46 20.43 -2.32
C GLY A 516 -0.70 20.67 -3.81
N LEU A 517 -1.85 21.19 -4.21
CA LEU A 517 -2.13 21.53 -5.61
C LEU A 517 -1.21 22.65 -6.13
N LEU A 518 -0.97 23.68 -5.33
CA LEU A 518 -0.01 24.73 -5.66
C LEU A 518 1.41 24.17 -5.81
N GLY A 519 1.81 23.28 -4.90
CA GLY A 519 3.09 22.58 -4.96
C GLY A 519 3.22 21.66 -6.17
N LEU A 520 2.16 20.96 -6.58
CA LEU A 520 2.12 20.13 -7.79
C LEU A 520 2.39 20.98 -9.03
N VAL A 521 1.62 22.06 -9.19
CA VAL A 521 1.76 22.99 -10.32
C VAL A 521 3.17 23.60 -10.33
N PHE A 522 3.65 24.06 -9.18
CA PHE A 522 4.99 24.63 -9.04
C PHE A 522 6.10 23.62 -9.38
N HIS A 523 6.01 22.40 -8.86
CA HIS A 523 6.97 21.34 -9.11
C HIS A 523 7.03 21.03 -10.62
N TYR A 524 5.88 20.86 -11.26
CA TYR A 524 5.80 20.59 -12.69
C TYR A 524 6.36 21.74 -13.54
N GLN A 525 6.06 22.99 -13.19
CA GLN A 525 6.56 24.16 -13.92
C GLN A 525 8.08 24.32 -13.81
N LYS A 526 8.65 24.14 -12.61
CA LYS A 526 10.09 24.31 -12.37
C LYS A 526 10.90 23.09 -12.80
N ASN A 527 10.36 21.88 -12.66
CA ASN A 527 11.01 20.63 -13.04
C ASN A 527 10.00 19.54 -13.44
N LYS A 528 9.63 19.52 -14.72
CA LYS A 528 8.66 18.56 -15.30
C LYS A 528 9.03 17.09 -15.07
N ARG A 529 10.31 16.74 -15.07
CA ARG A 529 10.76 15.34 -14.97
C ARG A 529 10.53 14.80 -13.56
N ASP A 530 10.96 15.55 -12.55
CA ASP A 530 10.74 15.19 -11.16
C ASP A 530 9.25 15.26 -10.79
N GLY A 531 8.54 16.28 -11.29
CA GLY A 531 7.09 16.37 -11.14
C GLY A 531 6.37 15.15 -11.71
N LEU A 532 6.79 14.65 -12.88
CA LEU A 532 6.24 13.43 -13.47
C LEU A 532 6.55 12.18 -12.63
N VAL A 533 7.76 12.06 -12.07
CA VAL A 533 8.13 10.92 -11.21
C VAL A 533 7.25 10.84 -9.97
N VAL A 534 7.01 11.98 -9.30
CA VAL A 534 6.08 12.04 -8.15
C VAL A 534 4.65 11.78 -8.61
N GLY A 535 4.25 12.30 -9.78
CA GLY A 535 2.94 12.02 -10.37
C GLY A 535 2.70 10.55 -10.73
N LEU A 536 3.73 9.85 -11.18
CA LEU A 536 3.67 8.40 -11.42
C LEU A 536 3.51 7.63 -10.12
N LEU A 537 4.24 8.02 -9.06
CA LEU A 537 4.02 7.43 -7.73
C LEU A 537 2.56 7.63 -7.33
N PHE A 538 2.06 8.87 -7.33
CA PHE A 538 0.66 9.21 -7.02
C PHE A 538 -0.36 8.38 -7.81
N PHE A 539 -0.15 8.23 -9.12
CA PHE A 539 -1.03 7.45 -9.98
C PHE A 539 -1.01 5.96 -9.64
N PHE A 540 0.18 5.37 -9.52
CA PHE A 540 0.31 3.93 -9.31
C PHE A 540 -0.13 3.48 -7.93
N THR A 541 0.06 4.31 -6.89
CA THR A 541 -0.36 4.02 -5.52
C THR A 541 -1.74 4.57 -5.17
N GLY A 542 -2.50 5.01 -6.18
CA GLY A 542 -3.87 5.53 -6.06
C GLY A 542 -4.77 4.94 -7.14
N ILE A 543 -4.97 5.69 -8.23
CA ILE A 543 -5.88 5.34 -9.33
C ILE A 543 -5.59 3.96 -9.94
N ALA A 544 -4.33 3.58 -10.11
CA ALA A 544 -4.00 2.25 -10.66
C ALA A 544 -4.43 1.11 -9.74
N ILE A 545 -4.40 1.31 -8.41
CA ILE A 545 -4.91 0.34 -7.43
C ILE A 545 -6.43 0.21 -7.59
N VAL A 546 -7.16 1.31 -7.80
CA VAL A 546 -8.61 1.26 -8.05
C VAL A 546 -8.92 0.39 -9.27
N ILE A 547 -8.19 0.57 -10.37
CA ILE A 547 -8.33 -0.24 -11.59
C ILE A 547 -8.00 -1.71 -11.30
N TYR A 548 -6.89 -1.94 -10.59
CA TYR A 548 -6.36 -3.28 -10.31
C TYR A 548 -7.21 -4.07 -9.32
N LEU A 549 -7.80 -3.45 -8.30
CA LEU A 549 -8.64 -4.15 -7.34
C LEU A 549 -10.05 -4.39 -7.85
N ASN A 550 -10.47 -3.65 -8.89
CA ASN A 550 -11.82 -3.65 -9.46
C ASN A 550 -12.91 -3.85 -8.40
N MET A 551 -12.84 -3.03 -7.35
CA MET A 551 -13.57 -3.22 -6.10
C MET A 551 -15.09 -3.36 -6.34
N PRO A 552 -15.74 -4.43 -5.87
CA PRO A 552 -17.18 -4.57 -5.97
C PRO A 552 -17.96 -3.52 -5.16
N GLY A 553 -19.22 -3.32 -5.54
CA GLY A 553 -20.17 -2.44 -4.85
C GLY A 553 -20.48 -2.92 -3.44
N ASN A 554 -20.94 -2.05 -2.52
CA ASN A 554 -21.39 -2.44 -1.18
C ASN A 554 -20.38 -3.26 -0.35
N MET A 555 -19.14 -2.80 -0.23
CA MET A 555 -18.16 -3.49 0.62
C MET A 555 -18.50 -3.33 2.12
N PRO A 556 -18.34 -4.39 2.95
CA PRO A 556 -18.52 -4.28 4.40
C PRO A 556 -17.44 -3.44 5.09
N ARG A 557 -16.28 -3.30 4.45
CA ARG A 557 -15.20 -2.40 4.87
C ARG A 557 -14.53 -1.80 3.65
N GLU A 558 -14.36 -0.50 3.68
CA GLU A 558 -13.65 0.25 2.66
C GLU A 558 -12.16 0.30 3.02
N ARG A 559 -11.28 0.11 2.02
CA ARG A 559 -9.84 -0.17 2.22
C ARG A 559 -8.97 1.03 1.87
N ASP A 560 -9.22 2.17 2.51
CA ASP A 560 -8.51 3.43 2.26
C ASP A 560 -6.99 3.35 2.52
N TYR A 561 -6.57 2.49 3.46
CA TYR A 561 -5.18 2.13 3.70
C TYR A 561 -4.43 1.63 2.44
N ALA A 562 -5.13 1.13 1.42
CA ALA A 562 -4.52 0.71 0.16
C ALA A 562 -3.97 1.91 -0.64
N PHE A 563 -4.48 3.12 -0.39
CA PHE A 563 -4.18 4.34 -1.15
C PHE A 563 -3.21 5.29 -0.44
N VAL A 564 -2.77 4.98 0.78
CA VAL A 564 -1.88 5.87 1.58
C VAL A 564 -0.57 6.19 0.84
N GLY A 565 -0.11 5.31 -0.04
CA GLY A 565 1.04 5.60 -0.92
C GLY A 565 0.82 6.78 -1.86
N SER A 566 -0.42 7.06 -2.28
CA SER A 566 -0.74 8.24 -3.10
C SER A 566 -0.81 9.49 -2.23
N PHE A 567 -1.29 9.37 -0.99
CA PHE A 567 -1.34 10.47 -0.02
C PHE A 567 0.09 10.88 0.38
N TYR A 568 0.99 9.91 0.54
CA TYR A 568 2.44 10.12 0.68
C TYR A 568 3.01 10.93 -0.49
N ALA A 569 2.67 10.57 -1.74
CA ALA A 569 3.12 11.29 -2.93
C ALA A 569 2.57 12.73 -2.96
N PHE A 570 1.31 12.92 -2.56
CA PHE A 570 0.70 14.24 -2.48
C PHE A 570 1.35 15.13 -1.40
N ALA A 571 1.74 14.55 -0.26
CA ALA A 571 2.47 15.25 0.79
C ALA A 571 3.84 15.79 0.33
N ILE A 572 4.46 15.16 -0.68
CA ILE A 572 5.66 15.72 -1.32
C ILE A 572 5.34 17.08 -1.95
N TRP A 573 4.19 17.19 -2.63
CA TRP A 573 3.75 18.46 -3.20
C TRP A 573 3.32 19.46 -2.13
N ILE A 574 2.69 19.04 -1.02
CA ILE A 574 2.42 19.95 0.12
C ILE A 574 3.72 20.62 0.57
N GLY A 575 4.79 19.84 0.78
CA GLY A 575 6.10 20.39 1.15
C GLY A 575 6.66 21.35 0.10
N ILE A 576 6.59 21.00 -1.18
CA ILE A 576 7.03 21.87 -2.28
C ILE A 576 6.17 23.15 -2.39
N GLY A 577 4.89 23.09 -2.03
CA GLY A 577 3.98 24.23 -1.98
C GLY A 577 4.49 25.37 -1.09
N VAL A 578 5.23 25.07 -0.02
CA VAL A 578 5.86 26.08 0.85
C VAL A 578 6.83 26.98 0.06
N LEU A 579 7.58 26.40 -0.88
CA LEU A 579 8.49 27.17 -1.74
C LEU A 579 7.73 28.10 -2.69
N TYR A 580 6.56 27.67 -3.17
CA TYR A 580 5.70 28.50 -4.01
C TYR A 580 5.09 29.66 -3.22
N VAL A 581 4.56 29.40 -2.02
CA VAL A 581 4.04 30.46 -1.13
C VAL A 581 5.13 31.48 -0.82
N LYS A 582 6.37 31.04 -0.57
CA LYS A 582 7.52 31.93 -0.45
C LYS A 582 7.70 32.79 -1.71
N GLU A 583 7.74 32.22 -2.91
CA GLU A 583 7.88 32.99 -4.17
C GLU A 583 6.74 34.02 -4.36
N LEU A 584 5.51 33.70 -3.92
CA LEU A 584 4.40 34.64 -3.94
C LEU A 584 4.59 35.81 -2.96
N LEU A 585 4.94 35.52 -1.72
CA LEU A 585 5.17 36.54 -0.68
C LEU A 585 6.36 37.45 -1.04
N GLN A 586 7.37 36.92 -1.72
CA GLN A 586 8.53 37.68 -2.19
C GLN A 586 8.19 38.84 -3.13
N LYS A 587 7.00 38.85 -3.74
CA LYS A 587 6.52 39.97 -4.55
C LYS A 587 6.16 41.20 -3.72
N PHE A 588 5.89 41.01 -2.42
CA PHE A 588 5.38 42.04 -1.51
C PHE A 588 6.31 42.32 -0.33
N MET A 589 7.31 41.47 -0.06
CA MET A 589 8.25 41.65 1.04
C MET A 589 9.64 41.09 0.72
N LYS A 590 10.63 41.43 1.56
CA LYS A 590 12.02 40.95 1.42
C LYS A 590 12.09 39.43 1.45
N ALA A 591 13.03 38.87 0.69
CA ALA A 591 13.19 37.43 0.50
C ALA A 591 13.32 36.62 1.79
N ASP A 592 14.06 37.13 2.76
CA ASP A 592 14.25 36.46 4.05
C ASP A 592 12.98 36.49 4.89
N ILE A 593 12.26 37.62 4.92
CA ILE A 593 10.99 37.76 5.64
C ILE A 593 9.94 36.83 5.02
N ALA A 594 9.80 36.85 3.69
CA ALA A 594 8.90 35.97 2.96
C ALA A 594 9.12 34.49 3.28
N ASN A 595 10.38 34.09 3.51
CA ASN A 595 10.75 32.73 3.85
C ASN A 595 10.23 32.31 5.23
N TYR A 596 10.45 33.14 6.25
CA TYR A 596 9.97 32.88 7.61
C TYR A 596 8.44 32.93 7.69
N VAL A 597 7.82 33.91 7.01
CA VAL A 597 6.36 34.05 6.95
C VAL A 597 5.74 32.85 6.22
N ALA A 598 6.28 32.43 5.08
CA ALA A 598 5.80 31.24 4.37
C ALA A 598 5.87 29.98 5.24
N ALA A 599 7.00 29.76 5.92
CA ALA A 599 7.16 28.64 6.84
C ALA A 599 6.13 28.69 7.98
N GLY A 600 6.01 29.82 8.67
CA GLY A 600 5.06 29.97 9.79
C GLY A 600 3.60 29.79 9.36
N VAL A 601 3.17 30.45 8.28
CA VAL A 601 1.80 30.35 7.78
C VAL A 601 1.49 28.94 7.30
N CYS A 602 2.38 28.30 6.53
CA CYS A 602 2.12 26.95 6.04
C CYS A 602 2.13 25.91 7.18
N THR A 603 3.00 26.06 8.19
CA THR A 603 2.99 25.19 9.38
C THR A 603 1.70 25.33 10.17
N LEU A 604 1.22 26.55 10.40
CA LEU A 604 -0.03 26.78 11.13
C LEU A 604 -1.25 26.29 10.34
N ALA A 605 -1.32 26.60 9.04
CA ALA A 605 -2.47 26.30 8.20
C ALA A 605 -2.61 24.83 7.82
N VAL A 606 -1.52 24.05 7.85
CA VAL A 606 -1.53 22.65 7.40
C VAL A 606 -1.28 21.69 8.57
N PRO A 607 -0.03 21.37 8.98
CA PRO A 607 0.18 20.33 9.98
C PRO A 607 -0.39 20.67 11.36
N VAL A 608 -0.45 21.94 11.78
CA VAL A 608 -1.03 22.29 13.09
C VAL A 608 -2.55 22.16 13.11
N ILE A 609 -3.25 22.58 12.03
CA ILE A 609 -4.70 22.37 11.92
C ILE A 609 -5.02 20.88 11.82
N MET A 610 -4.29 20.12 11.00
CA MET A 610 -4.47 18.67 10.90
C MET A 610 -4.24 17.99 12.26
N ALA A 611 -3.14 18.31 12.95
CA ALA A 611 -2.90 17.78 14.29
C ALA A 611 -3.96 18.20 15.33
N ASN A 612 -4.63 19.35 15.16
CA ASN A 612 -5.67 19.78 16.09
C ASN A 612 -7.01 19.12 15.82
N GLN A 613 -7.39 18.99 14.55
CA GLN A 613 -8.68 18.43 14.13
C GLN A 613 -8.69 16.91 14.22
N GLU A 614 -7.59 16.24 13.90
CA GLU A 614 -7.52 14.77 13.78
C GLU A 614 -6.99 14.09 15.06
N TRP A 615 -6.79 14.81 16.18
CA TRP A 615 -6.15 14.18 17.36
C TRP A 615 -7.11 13.30 18.15
N ASP A 616 -8.32 13.77 18.41
CA ASP A 616 -9.24 13.14 19.35
C ASP A 616 -9.97 11.92 18.77
N ASP A 617 -10.06 11.82 17.43
CA ASP A 617 -10.53 10.64 16.70
C ASP A 617 -9.41 9.61 16.43
N HIS A 618 -8.15 10.02 16.38
CA HIS A 618 -6.98 9.13 16.24
C HIS A 618 -6.33 8.71 17.56
N ASP A 619 -6.66 9.34 18.68
CA ASP A 619 -6.26 8.85 20.01
C ASP A 619 -7.01 7.55 20.35
N ARG A 620 -6.30 6.43 20.21
CA ARG A 620 -6.80 5.08 20.52
C ARG A 620 -6.31 4.56 21.86
N GLY A 621 -5.65 5.39 22.68
CA GLY A 621 -5.06 5.00 23.96
C GLY A 621 -6.07 4.53 25.02
N LYS A 622 -7.37 4.63 24.74
CA LYS A 622 -8.47 4.12 25.58
C LYS A 622 -9.34 3.06 24.90
N LYS A 623 -9.03 2.65 23.66
CA LYS A 623 -9.81 1.65 22.94
C LYS A 623 -9.43 0.24 23.41
N VAL A 624 -10.38 -0.42 24.06
CA VAL A 624 -10.25 -1.77 24.64
C VAL A 624 -11.31 -2.76 24.11
N LEU A 625 -12.25 -2.27 23.31
CA LEU A 625 -13.47 -2.98 22.92
C LEU A 625 -13.22 -4.35 22.29
N ALA A 626 -12.27 -4.46 21.36
CA ALA A 626 -12.02 -5.73 20.66
C ALA A 626 -11.54 -6.83 21.62
N ARG A 627 -10.65 -6.49 22.55
CA ARG A 627 -10.18 -7.42 23.58
C ARG A 627 -11.30 -7.77 24.54
N ASP A 628 -12.01 -6.78 25.05
CA ASP A 628 -13.03 -6.99 26.09
C ASP A 628 -14.18 -7.84 25.55
N LEU A 629 -14.64 -7.58 24.32
CA LEU A 629 -15.62 -8.42 23.62
C LEU A 629 -15.16 -9.88 23.49
N ALA A 630 -13.89 -10.10 23.12
CA ALA A 630 -13.34 -11.45 22.99
C ALA A 630 -13.26 -12.18 24.35
N ILE A 631 -12.86 -11.48 25.41
CA ILE A 631 -12.82 -12.04 26.76
C ILE A 631 -14.23 -12.38 27.24
N ASP A 632 -15.19 -11.50 27.06
CA ASP A 632 -16.59 -11.72 27.47
C ASP A 632 -17.19 -12.97 26.78
N TYR A 633 -16.87 -13.18 25.50
CA TYR A 633 -17.26 -14.40 24.77
C TYR A 633 -16.64 -15.66 25.37
N LEU A 634 -15.34 -15.63 25.67
CA LEU A 634 -14.63 -16.79 26.23
C LEU A 634 -15.05 -17.10 27.67
N GLU A 635 -15.25 -16.08 28.51
CA GLU A 635 -15.67 -16.24 29.92
C GLU A 635 -17.13 -16.73 30.02
N SER A 636 -17.96 -16.41 29.02
CA SER A 636 -19.34 -16.91 28.93
C SER A 636 -19.43 -18.39 28.51
N CYS A 637 -18.34 -18.97 28.00
CA CYS A 637 -18.30 -20.35 27.55
C CYS A 637 -18.12 -21.32 28.72
N ALA A 638 -18.91 -22.40 28.75
CA ALA A 638 -18.65 -23.52 29.66
C ALA A 638 -17.28 -24.18 29.33
N PRO A 639 -16.61 -24.83 30.30
CA PRO A 639 -15.38 -25.56 30.03
C PRO A 639 -15.56 -26.56 28.87
N ASN A 640 -14.63 -26.52 27.90
CA ASN A 640 -14.65 -27.32 26.66
C ASN A 640 -15.81 -27.02 25.68
N ALA A 641 -16.47 -25.87 25.79
CA ALA A 641 -17.45 -25.46 24.80
C ALA A 641 -16.79 -25.22 23.42
N ILE A 642 -17.58 -25.46 22.37
CA ILE A 642 -17.23 -25.10 21.00
C ILE A 642 -17.89 -23.75 20.71
N LEU A 643 -17.08 -22.72 20.54
CA LEU A 643 -17.53 -21.39 20.12
C LEU A 643 -17.48 -21.30 18.59
N VAL A 644 -18.60 -20.97 17.97
CA VAL A 644 -18.69 -20.73 16.52
C VAL A 644 -18.75 -19.22 16.31
N SER A 645 -17.71 -18.65 15.70
CA SER A 645 -17.62 -17.23 15.35
C SER A 645 -17.88 -17.01 13.85
N PHE A 646 -18.16 -15.77 13.47
CA PHE A 646 -18.41 -15.40 12.07
C PHE A 646 -17.54 -14.21 11.63
N GLY A 647 -16.72 -14.43 10.61
CA GLY A 647 -15.90 -13.38 10.00
C GLY A 647 -14.76 -12.88 10.89
N ASP A 648 -14.04 -11.88 10.37
CA ASP A 648 -12.78 -11.39 10.92
C ASP A 648 -12.95 -10.73 12.30
N ASN A 649 -14.00 -9.91 12.45
CA ASN A 649 -14.21 -9.07 13.64
C ASN A 649 -14.60 -9.88 14.88
N ASP A 650 -15.23 -11.04 14.71
CA ASP A 650 -15.54 -11.94 15.80
C ASP A 650 -14.37 -12.90 16.06
N THR A 651 -13.76 -13.43 14.99
CA THR A 651 -12.81 -14.55 15.08
C THR A 651 -11.41 -14.10 15.52
N TYR A 652 -10.88 -13.01 14.96
CA TYR A 652 -9.49 -12.63 15.19
C TYR A 652 -9.22 -12.08 16.59
N PRO A 653 -10.11 -11.29 17.21
CA PRO A 653 -9.94 -10.92 18.62
C PRO A 653 -9.96 -12.14 19.55
N LEU A 654 -10.80 -13.15 19.28
CA LEU A 654 -10.84 -14.42 20.03
C LEU A 654 -9.51 -15.17 19.93
N TRP A 655 -8.95 -15.29 18.73
CA TRP A 655 -7.64 -15.93 18.52
C TRP A 655 -6.51 -15.25 19.28
N TYR A 656 -6.61 -13.96 19.58
CA TYR A 656 -5.62 -13.24 20.38
C TYR A 656 -5.83 -13.45 21.87
N ALA A 657 -7.08 -13.51 22.32
CA ALA A 657 -7.41 -13.75 23.72
C ALA A 657 -7.09 -15.19 24.18
N GLN A 658 -7.02 -16.17 23.26
CA GLN A 658 -6.64 -17.58 23.48
C GLN A 658 -5.12 -17.83 23.48
#